data_AF-A0A1F8XKD2-F1
#
_entry.id   AF-A0A1F8XKD2-F1
#
_cell.length_a   1.000
_cell.length_b   1.000
_cell.length_c   1.000
_cell.angle_alpha   90.00
_cell.angle_beta   90.00
_cell.angle_gamma   90.00
#
_symmetry.space_group_name_H-M   'P 1'
#
loop_
_entity.id
_entity.type
_entity.pdbx_description
1 polymer ?
#
loop_
_entity_poly.entity_id
_entity_poly.type
_entity_poly.pdbx_seq_one_letter_code
_entity_poly.pdbx_strand_id
1 'polypeptide(L)'
;MLGSLKKKGCRKVLKAVRDSKAIWLTSTGPRDTGQSDFKNRFTLHDLSRLMPIYDASGYFSVEVHGGARLHQNLMNNMIHPFEEAHLFSTLMPNVLTQTLIRATNVWGYRMYSRNVVRLAVESFLPTIDVWRCFDFLNYVPNMAPVAEEVLRGGKIFSPAISFTESPECSDAYYLRVLKEIVSLCGGTKDIILCVKDMAGVGSPARIRRLVDVFLQKYPGLIIQYHRHSTDGLVIPAIAAAAEAGAKLFDVTDDAFSRFYGHPPVRPLVRYLRELGYEVRLDLQRADEASDAIRGFIRNYERFESQFKGFSSDVTVHRMPGGAFPSSFEQAEKGGFLDLMPHILKGMSYGNRIIKYFDVTPGSQITWTTWAGILQRFHKEGGEQNIKRLFSVLDRFFEGGERLEALSQADENLLLRLYAGATDDLKNLLLGKYGPLPFGWPKEWVCRSVFGEEWAAKVKAERVESSPLSRLADEDLEKARAAMEEELGHPATPEEFVLYLMHPKAAVDFLKFRKRFGDTTVLPTNVWLNGLRKPGDQVAIPIAGKPHEIRLVSIGEGVGGVKHVVLSVDNIMHVFPVELPEAAAARKAVRKASASSKGEIGATVTGTVWRIGTKDRVLKEGDRVRKGEEVMNIEVMKTENAVKSPVAGVIRELCVKGNDRVEEGQLLAVIDPEGK
;
A
#
# COMPACT_ATOMS: atom_id res chain seq x y z
N MET A 1 -32.86 -9.45 -5.08
CA MET A 1 -33.06 -9.58 -3.61
C MET A 1 -32.09 -8.73 -2.78
N LEU A 2 -30.76 -8.76 -3.02
CA LEU A 2 -29.81 -7.93 -2.24
C LEU A 2 -30.01 -6.43 -2.47
N GLY A 3 -30.14 -5.97 -3.72
CA GLY A 3 -30.43 -4.56 -4.01
C GLY A 3 -31.68 -4.00 -3.30
N SER A 4 -32.76 -4.80 -3.23
CA SER A 4 -33.96 -4.40 -2.46
C SER A 4 -33.74 -4.37 -0.95
N LEU A 5 -32.85 -5.21 -0.41
CA LEU A 5 -32.48 -5.20 1.01
C LEU A 5 -31.53 -4.06 1.34
N LYS A 6 -30.59 -3.73 0.44
CA LYS A 6 -29.68 -2.58 0.53
C LYS A 6 -30.47 -1.29 0.73
N LYS A 7 -31.54 -1.07 -0.07
CA LYS A 7 -32.46 0.07 0.09
C LYS A 7 -33.21 0.10 1.43
N LYS A 8 -33.37 -1.05 2.10
CA LYS A 8 -34.05 -1.18 3.41
C LYS A 8 -33.07 -1.09 4.60
N GLY A 9 -31.78 -0.90 4.34
CA GLY A 9 -30.72 -0.71 5.35
C GLY A 9 -29.92 -1.96 5.70
N CYS A 10 -28.69 -1.74 6.18
CA CYS A 10 -27.69 -2.79 6.47
C CYS A 10 -28.21 -3.88 7.43
N ARG A 11 -28.99 -3.52 8.45
CA ARG A 11 -29.57 -4.48 9.41
C ARG A 11 -30.46 -5.53 8.75
N LYS A 12 -31.22 -5.14 7.71
CA LYS A 12 -32.07 -6.07 6.97
C LYS A 12 -31.24 -7.02 6.11
N VAL A 13 -30.14 -6.51 5.52
CA VAL A 13 -29.16 -7.34 4.80
C VAL A 13 -28.55 -8.37 5.74
N LEU A 14 -27.98 -7.94 6.87
CA LEU A 14 -27.33 -8.84 7.84
C LEU A 14 -28.31 -9.86 8.43
N LYS A 15 -29.55 -9.45 8.72
CA LYS A 15 -30.58 -10.40 9.15
C LYS A 15 -30.85 -11.47 8.08
N ALA A 16 -31.02 -11.08 6.82
CA ALA A 16 -31.28 -12.02 5.73
C ALA A 16 -30.12 -13.00 5.53
N VAL A 17 -28.87 -12.55 5.64
CA VAL A 17 -27.68 -13.42 5.58
C VAL A 17 -27.64 -14.38 6.75
N ARG A 18 -27.92 -13.90 7.97
CA ARG A 18 -27.93 -14.73 9.18
C ARG A 18 -28.97 -15.83 9.16
N ASP A 19 -30.18 -15.50 8.69
CA ASP A 19 -31.31 -16.44 8.63
C ASP A 19 -31.20 -17.42 7.44
N SER A 20 -30.36 -17.13 6.46
CA SER A 20 -30.15 -17.96 5.27
C SER A 20 -29.21 -19.15 5.57
N LYS A 21 -29.50 -20.30 4.95
CA LYS A 21 -28.58 -21.45 4.90
C LYS A 21 -27.49 -21.32 3.83
N ALA A 22 -27.64 -20.37 2.91
CA ALA A 22 -26.73 -20.21 1.79
C ALA A 22 -25.36 -19.67 2.21
N ILE A 23 -24.34 -20.14 1.50
CA ILE A 23 -23.01 -19.53 1.43
C ILE A 23 -23.06 -18.37 0.44
N TRP A 24 -22.39 -17.29 0.82
CA TRP A 24 -22.29 -16.04 0.09
C TRP A 24 -20.82 -15.76 -0.26
N LEU A 25 -20.59 -15.06 -1.37
CA LEU A 25 -19.24 -14.82 -1.88
C LEU A 25 -18.98 -13.33 -2.08
N THR A 26 -17.74 -12.92 -1.81
CA THR A 26 -17.24 -11.57 -2.10
C THR A 26 -16.19 -11.65 -3.19
N SER A 27 -16.42 -11.00 -4.34
CA SER A 27 -15.38 -10.89 -5.36
C SER A 27 -14.31 -9.89 -4.93
N THR A 28 -13.05 -10.32 -4.99
CA THR A 28 -11.86 -9.50 -4.71
C THR A 28 -11.10 -9.10 -5.98
N GLY A 29 -11.63 -9.46 -7.16
CA GLY A 29 -11.00 -9.24 -8.46
C GLY A 29 -10.48 -7.80 -8.64
N PRO A 30 -11.33 -6.77 -8.49
CA PRO A 30 -10.91 -5.39 -8.66
C PRO A 30 -9.88 -4.89 -7.65
N ARG A 31 -9.78 -5.47 -6.45
CA ARG A 31 -8.97 -4.92 -5.35
C ARG A 31 -7.86 -5.86 -4.93
N ASP A 32 -8.14 -6.90 -4.15
CA ASP A 32 -7.07 -7.70 -3.54
C ASP A 32 -6.36 -8.63 -4.51
N THR A 33 -7.08 -9.17 -5.50
CA THR A 33 -6.44 -9.98 -6.55
C THR A 33 -5.56 -9.09 -7.43
N GLY A 34 -6.08 -7.91 -7.82
CA GLY A 34 -5.28 -6.89 -8.48
C GLY A 34 -4.01 -6.56 -7.69
N GLN A 35 -4.11 -6.37 -6.37
CA GLN A 35 -2.97 -6.09 -5.50
C GLN A 35 -1.96 -7.25 -5.45
N SER A 36 -2.44 -8.47 -5.28
CA SER A 36 -1.61 -9.64 -4.97
C SER A 36 -0.92 -10.21 -6.20
N ASP A 37 -1.57 -10.21 -7.34
CA ASP A 37 -1.05 -10.87 -8.54
C ASP A 37 -0.68 -9.88 -9.66
N PHE A 38 -1.22 -8.65 -9.65
CA PHE A 38 -1.06 -7.67 -10.74
C PHE A 38 -0.66 -6.27 -10.27
N LYS A 39 -0.06 -6.15 -9.08
CA LYS A 39 0.49 -4.90 -8.52
C LYS A 39 -0.49 -3.71 -8.53
N ASN A 40 -1.79 -3.99 -8.38
CA ASN A 40 -2.89 -3.02 -8.46
C ASN A 40 -2.96 -2.22 -9.77
N ARG A 41 -2.65 -2.85 -10.91
CA ARG A 41 -2.57 -2.14 -12.20
C ARG A 41 -3.82 -2.18 -13.06
N PHE A 42 -4.88 -2.87 -12.63
CA PHE A 42 -6.14 -2.92 -13.38
C PHE A 42 -6.74 -1.54 -13.63
N THR A 43 -6.97 -1.22 -14.90
CA THR A 43 -7.56 0.04 -15.34
C THR A 43 -9.05 0.08 -15.07
N LEU A 44 -9.60 1.29 -14.92
CA LEU A 44 -11.05 1.47 -14.79
C LEU A 44 -11.79 1.02 -16.06
N HIS A 45 -11.17 1.19 -17.23
CA HIS A 45 -11.71 0.73 -18.51
C HIS A 45 -12.06 -0.76 -18.47
N ASP A 46 -11.11 -1.63 -18.13
CA ASP A 46 -11.36 -3.07 -18.12
C ASP A 46 -12.29 -3.48 -16.97
N LEU A 47 -12.13 -2.88 -15.79
CA LEU A 47 -12.99 -3.19 -14.64
C LEU A 47 -14.45 -2.78 -14.89
N SER A 48 -14.71 -1.69 -15.60
CA SER A 48 -16.07 -1.25 -15.95
C SER A 48 -16.84 -2.28 -16.76
N ARG A 49 -16.16 -3.08 -17.59
CA ARG A 49 -16.76 -4.18 -18.36
C ARG A 49 -17.28 -5.31 -17.47
N LEU A 50 -16.72 -5.45 -16.27
CA LEU A 50 -17.08 -6.49 -15.31
C LEU A 50 -18.23 -6.07 -14.39
N MET A 51 -18.42 -4.76 -14.16
CA MET A 51 -19.40 -4.26 -13.18
C MET A 51 -20.84 -4.76 -13.45
N PRO A 52 -21.39 -4.70 -14.68
CA PRO A 52 -22.74 -5.22 -14.94
C PRO A 52 -22.84 -6.73 -14.74
N ILE A 53 -21.77 -7.47 -15.05
CA ILE A 53 -21.72 -8.92 -14.89
C ILE A 53 -21.71 -9.26 -13.38
N TYR A 54 -20.89 -8.57 -12.59
CA TYR A 54 -20.84 -8.73 -11.14
C TYR A 54 -22.17 -8.40 -10.48
N ASP A 55 -22.84 -7.33 -10.92
CA ASP A 55 -24.16 -6.95 -10.40
C ASP A 55 -25.20 -8.06 -10.59
N ALA A 56 -25.14 -8.75 -11.73
CA ALA A 56 -26.02 -9.86 -12.08
C ALA A 56 -25.57 -11.23 -11.51
N SER A 57 -24.35 -11.35 -10.99
CA SER A 57 -23.77 -12.66 -10.59
C SER A 57 -24.30 -13.20 -9.26
N GLY A 58 -24.88 -12.34 -8.41
CA GLY A 58 -25.41 -12.74 -7.11
C GLY A 58 -24.40 -12.71 -5.96
N TYR A 59 -23.23 -12.09 -6.15
CA TYR A 59 -22.26 -11.81 -5.08
C TYR A 59 -22.89 -11.07 -3.89
N PHE A 60 -22.36 -11.31 -2.68
CA PHE A 60 -22.69 -10.51 -1.50
C PHE A 60 -22.12 -9.11 -1.61
N SER A 61 -20.81 -9.04 -1.87
CA SER A 61 -20.12 -7.78 -2.13
C SER A 61 -19.08 -7.94 -3.24
N VAL A 62 -18.70 -6.82 -3.83
CA VAL A 62 -17.46 -6.69 -4.61
C VAL A 62 -16.55 -5.75 -3.85
N GLU A 63 -15.32 -6.19 -3.60
CA GLU A 63 -14.30 -5.35 -2.99
C GLU A 63 -13.67 -4.48 -4.07
N VAL A 64 -13.94 -3.18 -4.01
CA VAL A 64 -13.69 -2.23 -5.10
C VAL A 64 -12.64 -1.18 -4.75
N HIS A 65 -12.35 -1.01 -3.46
CA HIS A 65 -11.53 0.11 -3.00
C HIS A 65 -10.67 -0.26 -1.77
N GLY A 66 -9.74 0.64 -1.43
CA GLY A 66 -8.89 0.53 -0.26
C GLY A 66 -7.66 -0.34 -0.46
N GLY A 67 -7.02 -0.74 0.64
CA GLY A 67 -5.67 -1.31 0.58
C GLY A 67 -4.69 -0.37 -0.14
N ALA A 68 -3.84 -0.92 -1.00
CA ALA A 68 -2.91 -0.11 -1.81
C ALA A 68 -3.56 0.48 -3.08
N ARG A 69 -4.80 0.12 -3.43
CA ARG A 69 -5.46 0.56 -4.67
C ARG A 69 -5.62 2.08 -4.73
N LEU A 70 -6.04 2.73 -3.62
CA LEU A 70 -6.22 4.18 -3.58
C LEU A 70 -4.92 4.91 -3.97
N HIS A 71 -3.78 4.53 -3.39
CA HIS A 71 -2.51 5.17 -3.71
C HIS A 71 -2.04 4.87 -5.15
N GLN A 72 -2.23 3.63 -5.61
CA GLN A 72 -1.86 3.22 -6.97
C GLN A 72 -2.72 3.91 -8.03
N ASN A 73 -3.99 4.19 -7.71
CA ASN A 73 -4.87 4.97 -8.56
C ASN A 73 -4.33 6.39 -8.76
N LEU A 74 -3.84 7.05 -7.72
CA LEU A 74 -3.25 8.38 -7.82
C LEU A 74 -1.89 8.37 -8.56
N MET A 75 -1.00 7.43 -8.23
CA MET A 75 0.37 7.48 -8.76
C MET A 75 0.55 6.90 -10.15
N ASN A 76 -0.23 5.87 -10.48
CA ASN A 76 0.21 4.85 -11.41
C ASN A 76 -0.87 4.48 -12.43
N ASN A 77 -2.12 4.40 -11.99
CA ASN A 77 -3.25 4.16 -12.89
C ASN A 77 -3.88 5.47 -13.38
N MET A 78 -3.60 6.58 -12.70
CA MET A 78 -4.20 7.91 -12.94
C MET A 78 -5.74 7.88 -12.94
N ILE A 79 -6.30 7.21 -11.94
CA ILE A 79 -7.75 7.07 -11.71
C ILE A 79 -8.14 7.90 -10.49
N HIS A 80 -9.19 8.71 -10.56
CA HIS A 80 -9.72 9.43 -9.39
C HIS A 80 -10.46 8.43 -8.47
N PRO A 81 -10.02 8.19 -7.22
CA PRO A 81 -10.58 7.13 -6.37
C PRO A 81 -12.07 7.29 -6.06
N PHE A 82 -12.57 8.52 -5.92
CA PHE A 82 -14.00 8.76 -5.72
C PHE A 82 -14.83 8.53 -6.99
N GLU A 83 -14.30 8.84 -8.18
CA GLU A 83 -14.99 8.58 -9.45
C GLU A 83 -15.11 7.06 -9.67
N GLU A 84 -14.05 6.31 -9.37
CA GLU A 84 -14.07 4.85 -9.40
C GLU A 84 -15.12 4.28 -8.44
N ALA A 85 -15.12 4.73 -7.18
CA ALA A 85 -16.09 4.27 -6.18
C ALA A 85 -17.54 4.61 -6.59
N HIS A 86 -17.77 5.79 -7.15
CA HIS A 86 -19.07 6.20 -7.68
C HIS A 86 -19.51 5.31 -8.85
N LEU A 87 -18.61 5.02 -9.79
CA LEU A 87 -18.92 4.18 -10.95
C LEU A 87 -19.33 2.77 -10.52
N PHE A 88 -18.57 2.15 -9.62
CA PHE A 88 -18.93 0.85 -9.04
C PHE A 88 -20.28 0.89 -8.32
N SER A 89 -20.53 1.92 -7.50
CA SER A 89 -21.80 2.04 -6.77
C SER A 89 -23.00 2.25 -7.70
N THR A 90 -22.81 2.95 -8.83
CA THR A 90 -23.86 3.25 -9.80
C THR A 90 -24.15 2.06 -10.72
N LEU A 91 -23.13 1.36 -11.19
CA LEU A 91 -23.27 0.22 -12.11
C LEU A 91 -23.56 -1.11 -11.39
N MET A 92 -23.41 -1.17 -10.06
CA MET A 92 -23.72 -2.36 -9.26
C MET A 92 -24.80 -2.12 -8.18
N PRO A 93 -26.04 -1.73 -8.54
CA PRO A 93 -27.10 -1.43 -7.57
C PRO A 93 -27.61 -2.65 -6.77
N ASN A 94 -27.36 -3.88 -7.24
CA ASN A 94 -27.85 -5.13 -6.66
C ASN A 94 -26.84 -5.86 -5.78
N VAL A 95 -25.58 -5.40 -5.75
CA VAL A 95 -24.49 -5.95 -4.96
C VAL A 95 -23.93 -4.87 -4.00
N LEU A 96 -23.32 -5.29 -2.89
CA LEU A 96 -22.69 -4.35 -1.96
C LEU A 96 -21.28 -3.98 -2.43
N THR A 97 -20.88 -2.73 -2.27
CA THR A 97 -19.48 -2.33 -2.43
C THR A 97 -18.72 -2.51 -1.13
N GLN A 98 -17.49 -3.00 -1.20
CA GLN A 98 -16.64 -3.24 -0.05
C GLN A 98 -15.27 -2.55 -0.17
N THR A 99 -14.75 -2.07 0.96
CA THR A 99 -13.40 -1.50 1.07
C THR A 99 -12.59 -2.17 2.17
N LEU A 100 -11.26 -2.21 2.00
CA LEU A 100 -10.31 -2.52 3.05
C LEU A 100 -9.69 -1.24 3.62
N ILE A 101 -9.78 -1.03 4.93
CA ILE A 101 -9.25 0.14 5.64
C ILE A 101 -8.38 -0.29 6.82
N ARG A 102 -7.26 0.42 7.05
CA ARG A 102 -6.43 0.24 8.26
C ARG A 102 -6.98 1.09 9.40
N ALA A 103 -6.99 0.52 10.60
CA ALA A 103 -7.49 1.16 11.81
C ALA A 103 -6.82 2.52 12.11
N THR A 104 -5.49 2.57 12.08
CA THR A 104 -4.70 3.77 12.44
C THR A 104 -4.34 4.67 11.26
N ASN A 105 -4.18 4.08 10.08
CA ASN A 105 -3.60 4.75 8.92
C ASN A 105 -4.61 4.98 7.79
N VAL A 106 -5.86 4.54 7.94
CA VAL A 106 -6.89 4.63 6.90
C VAL A 106 -6.35 4.03 5.58
N TRP A 107 -6.11 4.85 4.55
CA TRP A 107 -5.46 4.45 3.30
C TRP A 107 -4.05 5.05 3.12
N GLY A 108 -3.62 5.98 3.98
CA GLY A 108 -2.32 6.65 3.92
C GLY A 108 -1.18 5.95 4.66
N TYR A 109 -0.03 6.60 4.83
CA TYR A 109 1.18 5.98 5.41
C TYR A 109 1.51 6.40 6.84
N ARG A 110 0.87 7.46 7.34
CA ARG A 110 1.01 7.92 8.73
C ARG A 110 -0.23 7.58 9.54
N MET A 111 -0.12 7.71 10.86
CA MET A 111 -1.28 7.66 11.75
C MET A 111 -2.05 8.98 11.62
N TYR A 112 -3.37 8.92 11.65
CA TYR A 112 -4.24 10.08 11.45
C TYR A 112 -5.01 10.43 12.73
N SER A 113 -5.20 11.71 13.00
CA SER A 113 -6.09 12.16 14.08
C SER A 113 -7.54 11.76 13.83
N ARG A 114 -8.37 11.78 14.89
CA ARG A 114 -9.79 11.39 14.80
C ARG A 114 -10.56 12.24 13.79
N ASN A 115 -10.32 13.55 13.73
CA ASN A 115 -10.99 14.42 12.76
C ASN A 115 -10.64 14.09 11.30
N VAL A 116 -9.40 13.67 11.00
CA VAL A 116 -9.01 13.22 9.65
C VAL A 116 -9.63 11.87 9.32
N VAL A 117 -9.64 10.92 10.27
CA VAL A 117 -10.31 9.62 10.08
C VAL A 117 -11.80 9.82 9.78
N ARG A 118 -12.49 10.68 10.54
CA ARG A 118 -13.89 11.01 10.31
C ARG A 118 -14.11 11.53 8.90
N LEU A 119 -13.38 12.57 8.50
CA LEU A 119 -13.55 13.18 7.18
C LEU A 119 -13.32 12.15 6.07
N ALA A 120 -12.27 11.34 6.15
CA ALA A 120 -11.97 10.33 5.15
C ALA A 120 -13.05 9.23 5.07
N VAL A 121 -13.57 8.77 6.21
CA VAL A 121 -14.64 7.76 6.24
C VAL A 121 -15.94 8.35 5.69
N GLU A 122 -16.37 9.51 6.20
CA GLU A 122 -17.61 10.18 5.82
C GLU A 122 -17.69 10.45 4.31
N SER A 123 -16.60 10.87 3.68
CA SER A 123 -16.58 11.15 2.24
C SER A 123 -16.82 9.91 1.37
N PHE A 124 -16.46 8.71 1.83
CA PHE A 124 -16.68 7.45 1.08
C PHE A 124 -17.93 6.68 1.54
N LEU A 125 -18.61 7.08 2.62
CA LEU A 125 -19.85 6.44 3.07
C LEU A 125 -20.93 6.34 1.97
N PRO A 126 -21.13 7.33 1.07
CA PRO A 126 -22.18 7.24 0.05
C PRO A 126 -21.97 6.08 -0.93
N THR A 127 -20.71 5.75 -1.26
CA THR A 127 -20.36 4.78 -2.31
C THR A 127 -19.92 3.42 -1.77
N ILE A 128 -19.61 3.31 -0.48
CA ILE A 128 -19.15 2.06 0.16
C ILE A 128 -20.18 1.52 1.16
N ASP A 129 -20.51 0.23 1.04
CA ASP A 129 -21.49 -0.43 1.91
C ASP A 129 -20.85 -1.24 3.05
N VAL A 130 -19.73 -1.92 2.79
CA VAL A 130 -19.03 -2.80 3.75
C VAL A 130 -17.62 -2.29 3.99
N TRP A 131 -17.30 -2.04 5.26
CA TRP A 131 -16.02 -1.48 5.69
C TRP A 131 -15.22 -2.52 6.46
N ARG A 132 -14.30 -3.21 5.77
CA ARG A 132 -13.41 -4.17 6.39
C ARG A 132 -12.25 -3.44 7.06
N CYS A 133 -12.27 -3.36 8.39
CA CYS A 133 -11.26 -2.64 9.17
C CYS A 133 -10.38 -3.61 9.94
N PHE A 134 -9.06 -3.50 9.78
CA PHE A 134 -8.09 -4.32 10.52
C PHE A 134 -7.05 -3.46 11.23
N ASP A 135 -6.49 -4.02 12.29
CA ASP A 135 -5.29 -3.52 12.96
C ASP A 135 -4.22 -4.63 12.90
N PHE A 136 -3.00 -4.27 12.50
CA PHE A 136 -1.95 -5.28 12.31
C PHE A 136 -1.42 -5.87 13.63
N LEU A 137 -1.74 -5.26 14.78
CA LEU A 137 -1.44 -5.81 16.10
C LEU A 137 -2.65 -6.51 16.72
N ASN A 138 -3.79 -6.56 16.02
CA ASN A 138 -5.10 -6.92 16.58
C ASN A 138 -5.46 -6.08 17.82
N TYR A 139 -4.98 -4.83 17.90
CA TYR A 139 -5.28 -3.95 19.02
C TYR A 139 -6.63 -3.24 18.77
N VAL A 140 -7.70 -3.82 19.32
CA VAL A 140 -9.09 -3.41 19.06
C VAL A 140 -9.36 -1.91 19.30
N PRO A 141 -8.80 -1.22 20.32
CA PRO A 141 -9.01 0.21 20.50
C PRO A 141 -8.63 1.07 19.29
N ASN A 142 -7.67 0.64 18.47
CA ASN A 142 -7.32 1.35 17.24
C ASN A 142 -8.46 1.36 16.22
N MET A 143 -9.36 0.37 16.25
CA MET A 143 -10.48 0.29 15.31
C MET A 143 -11.62 1.26 15.64
N ALA A 144 -11.65 1.81 16.87
CA ALA A 144 -12.79 2.58 17.37
C ALA A 144 -13.15 3.80 16.51
N PRO A 145 -12.20 4.66 16.07
CA PRO A 145 -12.56 5.82 15.25
C PRO A 145 -13.25 5.44 13.93
N VAL A 146 -12.81 4.37 13.27
CA VAL A 146 -13.45 3.90 12.03
C VAL A 146 -14.81 3.25 12.33
N ALA A 147 -14.87 2.42 13.38
CA ALA A 147 -16.10 1.72 13.77
C ALA A 147 -17.24 2.71 14.09
N GLU A 148 -16.94 3.74 14.89
CA GLU A 148 -17.89 4.77 15.30
C GLU A 148 -18.52 5.47 14.09
N GLU A 149 -17.71 5.89 13.12
CA GLU A 149 -18.17 6.64 11.95
C GLU A 149 -18.92 5.75 10.94
N VAL A 150 -18.46 4.50 10.72
CA VAL A 150 -19.15 3.54 9.84
C VAL A 150 -20.52 3.15 10.39
N LEU A 151 -20.60 2.84 11.70
CA LEU A 151 -21.84 2.45 12.35
C LEU A 151 -22.83 3.63 12.41
N ARG A 152 -22.34 4.85 12.72
CA ARG A 152 -23.15 6.08 12.67
C ARG A 152 -23.68 6.34 11.26
N GLY A 153 -22.86 6.09 10.24
CA GLY A 153 -23.23 6.18 8.82
C GLY A 153 -24.23 5.12 8.34
N GLY A 154 -24.65 4.19 9.19
CA GLY A 154 -25.60 3.14 8.84
C GLY A 154 -25.04 2.11 7.85
N LYS A 155 -23.70 1.99 7.75
CA LYS A 155 -23.01 1.03 6.89
C LYS A 155 -22.60 -0.23 7.67
N ILE A 156 -22.16 -1.27 6.97
CA ILE A 156 -21.74 -2.53 7.60
C ILE A 156 -20.29 -2.39 8.04
N PHE A 157 -20.05 -2.43 9.34
CA PHE A 157 -18.70 -2.54 9.87
C PHE A 157 -18.26 -4.00 9.88
N SER A 158 -17.13 -4.30 9.24
CA SER A 158 -16.54 -5.63 9.22
C SER A 158 -15.18 -5.61 9.94
N PRO A 159 -15.16 -5.77 11.28
CA PRO A 159 -13.91 -5.86 12.01
C PRO A 159 -13.16 -7.15 11.60
N ALA A 160 -11.90 -6.99 11.24
CA ALA A 160 -11.05 -8.08 10.78
C ALA A 160 -9.98 -8.43 11.81
N ILE A 161 -9.96 -9.70 12.21
CA ILE A 161 -8.88 -10.29 12.99
C ILE A 161 -7.78 -10.68 12.01
N SER A 162 -6.60 -10.07 12.14
CA SER A 162 -5.38 -10.53 11.49
C SER A 162 -5.05 -11.94 12.00
N PHE A 163 -5.08 -12.92 11.10
CA PHE A 163 -4.88 -14.33 11.44
C PHE A 163 -3.46 -14.78 11.10
N THR A 164 -2.86 -15.59 11.97
CA THR A 164 -1.63 -16.33 11.71
C THR A 164 -1.60 -17.60 12.55
N GLU A 165 -0.74 -18.55 12.21
CA GLU A 165 -0.55 -19.77 12.99
C GLU A 165 0.79 -19.71 13.72
N SER A 166 0.73 -19.63 15.05
CA SER A 166 1.87 -19.60 15.97
C SER A 166 1.46 -20.15 17.35
N PRO A 167 2.41 -20.59 18.20
CA PRO A 167 2.11 -21.04 19.56
C PRO A 167 1.31 -20.02 20.40
N GLU A 168 1.55 -18.72 20.19
CA GLU A 168 0.89 -17.63 20.90
C GLU A 168 -0.55 -17.38 20.40
N CYS A 169 -0.85 -17.76 19.16
CA CYS A 169 -2.14 -17.58 18.48
C CYS A 169 -3.15 -18.71 18.81
N SER A 170 -3.36 -18.92 20.11
CA SER A 170 -4.33 -19.89 20.64
C SER A 170 -5.78 -19.49 20.36
N ASP A 171 -6.71 -20.43 20.52
CA ASP A 171 -8.14 -20.12 20.46
C ASP A 171 -8.57 -19.15 21.55
N ALA A 172 -7.95 -19.23 22.74
CA ALA A 172 -8.19 -18.30 23.84
C ALA A 172 -7.77 -16.87 23.48
N TYR A 173 -6.62 -16.71 22.81
CA TYR A 173 -6.17 -15.41 22.31
C TYR A 173 -7.19 -14.81 21.34
N TYR A 174 -7.56 -15.56 20.30
CA TYR A 174 -8.48 -15.05 19.28
C TYR A 174 -9.89 -14.81 19.83
N LEU A 175 -10.35 -15.64 20.77
CA LEU A 175 -11.64 -15.44 21.43
C LEU A 175 -11.64 -14.20 22.32
N ARG A 176 -10.50 -13.84 22.93
CA ARG A 176 -10.35 -12.56 23.65
C ARG A 176 -10.47 -11.37 22.70
N VAL A 177 -9.74 -11.38 21.58
CA VAL A 177 -9.84 -10.33 20.55
C VAL A 177 -11.28 -10.20 20.05
N LEU A 178 -11.97 -11.31 19.80
CA LEU A 178 -13.38 -11.30 19.40
C LEU A 178 -14.29 -10.67 20.46
N LYS A 179 -14.10 -10.98 21.74
CA LYS A 179 -14.88 -10.37 22.84
C LYS A 179 -14.71 -8.85 22.87
N GLU A 180 -13.48 -8.37 22.70
CA GLU A 180 -13.18 -6.93 22.63
C GLU A 180 -13.87 -6.28 21.41
N ILE A 181 -13.81 -6.91 20.24
CA ILE A 181 -14.50 -6.45 19.02
C ILE A 181 -16.01 -6.36 19.25
N VAL A 182 -16.62 -7.41 19.81
CA VAL A 182 -18.06 -7.43 20.10
C VAL A 182 -18.44 -6.33 21.10
N SER A 183 -17.59 -6.08 22.10
CA SER A 183 -17.79 -4.98 23.06
C SER A 183 -17.73 -3.62 22.36
N LEU A 184 -16.70 -3.38 21.52
CA LEU A 184 -16.55 -2.14 20.77
C LEU A 184 -17.77 -1.85 19.89
N CYS A 185 -18.31 -2.88 19.24
CA CYS A 185 -19.42 -2.73 18.29
C CYS A 185 -20.81 -2.78 18.96
N GLY A 186 -20.89 -2.93 20.28
CA GLY A 186 -22.16 -3.05 21.01
C GLY A 186 -22.93 -4.35 20.74
N GLY A 187 -22.27 -5.38 20.20
CA GLY A 187 -22.87 -6.68 19.89
C GLY A 187 -22.49 -7.23 18.51
N THR A 188 -23.10 -8.36 18.14
CA THR A 188 -22.81 -9.08 16.89
C THR A 188 -23.83 -8.83 15.77
N LYS A 189 -24.91 -8.09 16.07
CA LYS A 189 -26.07 -7.97 15.17
C LYS A 189 -25.78 -7.14 13.92
N ASP A 190 -24.92 -6.12 14.07
CA ASP A 190 -24.66 -5.08 13.09
C ASP A 190 -23.28 -5.22 12.40
N ILE A 191 -22.58 -6.33 12.63
CA ILE A 191 -21.22 -6.57 12.12
C ILE A 191 -21.08 -7.87 11.34
N ILE A 192 -20.02 -7.94 10.52
CA ILE A 192 -19.50 -9.17 9.91
C ILE A 192 -18.06 -9.35 10.40
N LEU A 193 -17.81 -10.39 11.21
CA LEU A 193 -16.43 -10.68 11.62
C LEU A 193 -15.66 -11.23 10.42
N CYS A 194 -14.54 -10.61 10.08
CA CYS A 194 -13.62 -11.15 9.09
C CYS A 194 -12.45 -11.86 9.79
N VAL A 195 -12.20 -13.13 9.45
CA VAL A 195 -10.93 -13.80 9.76
C VAL A 195 -10.02 -13.55 8.57
N LYS A 196 -9.02 -12.68 8.74
CA LYS A 196 -8.12 -12.24 7.67
C LYS A 196 -6.81 -13.02 7.71
N ASP A 197 -6.77 -14.12 6.96
CA ASP A 197 -5.56 -14.90 6.72
C ASP A 197 -4.82 -14.33 5.49
N MET A 198 -4.07 -13.25 5.72
CA MET A 198 -3.39 -12.44 4.69
C MET A 198 -2.25 -13.15 3.96
N ALA A 199 -1.75 -14.25 4.53
CA ALA A 199 -0.62 -15.01 3.98
C ALA A 199 -1.03 -16.41 3.53
N GLY A 200 -2.26 -16.86 3.86
CA GLY A 200 -2.73 -18.20 3.54
C GLY A 200 -2.12 -19.27 4.45
N VAL A 201 -1.83 -18.95 5.72
CA VAL A 201 -1.12 -19.86 6.64
C VAL A 201 -2.05 -20.79 7.42
N GLY A 202 -3.36 -20.55 7.43
CA GLY A 202 -4.31 -21.33 8.21
C GLY A 202 -4.57 -22.71 7.61
N SER A 203 -4.13 -23.76 8.30
CA SER A 203 -4.49 -25.12 7.89
C SER A 203 -6.01 -25.35 7.95
N PRO A 204 -6.58 -26.25 7.12
CA PRO A 204 -8.02 -26.54 7.16
C PRO A 204 -8.53 -26.90 8.57
N ALA A 205 -7.77 -27.71 9.31
CA ALA A 205 -8.11 -28.10 10.67
C ALA A 205 -8.08 -26.91 11.66
N ARG A 206 -7.07 -26.03 11.55
CA ARG A 206 -6.92 -24.87 12.41
C ARG A 206 -8.08 -23.89 12.24
N ILE A 207 -8.46 -23.61 11.00
CA ILE A 207 -9.52 -22.65 10.67
C ILE A 207 -10.89 -23.18 11.06
N ARG A 208 -11.19 -24.46 10.77
CA ARG A 208 -12.43 -25.12 11.23
C ARG A 208 -12.60 -24.96 12.73
N ARG A 209 -11.56 -25.29 13.50
CA ARG A 209 -11.58 -25.17 14.97
C ARG A 209 -11.81 -23.72 15.42
N LEU A 210 -11.16 -22.75 14.79
CA LEU A 210 -11.32 -21.33 15.15
C LEU A 210 -12.75 -20.85 14.93
N VAL A 211 -13.31 -21.16 13.76
CA VAL A 211 -14.69 -20.78 13.39
C VAL A 211 -15.69 -21.43 14.34
N ASP A 212 -15.51 -22.71 14.66
CA ASP A 212 -16.34 -23.45 15.62
C ASP A 212 -16.31 -22.78 17.01
N VAL A 213 -15.12 -22.47 17.55
CA VAL A 213 -14.99 -21.76 18.83
C VAL A 213 -15.70 -20.39 18.82
N PHE A 214 -15.59 -19.64 17.73
CA PHE A 214 -16.28 -18.36 17.60
C PHE A 214 -17.80 -18.50 17.59
N LEU A 215 -18.34 -19.47 16.85
CA LEU A 215 -19.78 -19.68 16.74
C LEU A 215 -20.38 -20.35 17.97
N GLN A 216 -19.63 -21.19 18.69
CA GLN A 216 -20.04 -21.67 20.02
C GLN A 216 -20.22 -20.51 21.00
N LYS A 217 -19.32 -19.50 20.95
CA LYS A 217 -19.44 -18.32 21.82
C LYS A 217 -20.51 -17.34 21.33
N TYR A 218 -20.63 -17.15 20.03
CA TYR A 218 -21.56 -16.19 19.41
C TYR A 218 -22.30 -16.83 18.22
N PRO A 219 -23.37 -17.64 18.46
CA PRO A 219 -24.01 -18.44 17.41
C PRO A 219 -24.62 -17.65 16.24
N GLY A 220 -25.00 -16.39 16.48
CA GLY A 220 -25.56 -15.51 15.46
C GLY A 220 -24.53 -14.64 14.72
N LEU A 221 -23.24 -14.83 14.98
CA LEU A 221 -22.19 -14.04 14.35
C LEU A 221 -22.02 -14.47 12.88
N ILE A 222 -22.00 -13.49 11.97
CA ILE A 222 -21.68 -13.75 10.57
C ILE A 222 -20.16 -13.69 10.45
N ILE A 223 -19.56 -14.80 10.01
CA ILE A 223 -18.12 -14.92 9.79
C ILE A 223 -17.83 -14.94 8.29
N GLN A 224 -16.94 -14.03 7.89
CA GLN A 224 -16.30 -14.01 6.58
C GLN A 224 -14.87 -14.54 6.70
N TYR A 225 -14.51 -15.52 5.89
CA TYR A 225 -13.13 -16.00 5.81
C TYR A 225 -12.46 -15.45 4.57
N HIS A 226 -11.42 -14.67 4.81
CA HIS A 226 -10.56 -14.07 3.79
C HIS A 226 -9.22 -14.78 3.81
N ARG A 227 -8.84 -15.39 2.69
CA ARG A 227 -7.63 -16.21 2.61
C ARG A 227 -6.94 -16.09 1.26
N HIS A 228 -5.62 -15.91 1.30
CA HIS A 228 -4.78 -16.01 0.11
C HIS A 228 -4.47 -17.46 -0.29
N SER A 229 -4.20 -17.67 -1.58
CA SER A 229 -3.95 -18.99 -2.19
C SER A 229 -2.50 -19.48 -2.08
N THR A 230 -1.63 -18.74 -1.38
CA THR A 230 -0.17 -18.89 -1.46
C THR A 230 0.33 -20.30 -1.14
N ASP A 231 -0.25 -20.98 -0.16
CA ASP A 231 0.14 -22.35 0.23
C ASP A 231 -0.47 -23.45 -0.65
N GLY A 232 -1.40 -23.11 -1.54
CA GLY A 232 -2.14 -24.05 -2.39
C GLY A 232 -3.33 -24.75 -1.71
N LEU A 233 -3.65 -24.48 -0.44
CA LEU A 233 -4.72 -25.19 0.29
C LEU A 233 -6.01 -24.38 0.43
N VAL A 234 -6.19 -23.32 -0.35
CA VAL A 234 -7.27 -22.35 -0.19
C VAL A 234 -8.68 -22.95 -0.21
N ILE A 235 -8.97 -23.80 -1.20
CA ILE A 235 -10.28 -24.48 -1.34
C ILE A 235 -10.57 -25.39 -0.14
N PRO A 236 -9.67 -26.33 0.27
CA PRO A 236 -9.96 -27.19 1.42
C PRO A 236 -10.11 -26.42 2.73
N ALA A 237 -9.39 -25.32 2.98
CA ALA A 237 -9.62 -24.54 4.20
C ALA A 237 -10.93 -23.75 4.18
N ILE A 238 -11.37 -23.25 3.02
CA ILE A 238 -12.69 -22.64 2.89
C ILE A 238 -13.78 -23.68 3.14
N ALA A 239 -13.65 -24.89 2.58
CA ALA A 239 -14.60 -25.97 2.87
C ALA A 239 -14.64 -26.32 4.36
N ALA A 240 -13.49 -26.37 5.03
CA ALA A 240 -13.42 -26.62 6.47
C ALA A 240 -14.01 -25.46 7.31
N ALA A 241 -13.87 -24.22 6.85
CA ALA A 241 -14.54 -23.07 7.46
C ALA A 241 -16.06 -23.10 7.26
N ALA A 242 -16.53 -23.52 6.08
CA ALA A 242 -17.95 -23.72 5.78
C ALA A 242 -18.55 -24.85 6.63
N GLU A 243 -17.82 -25.95 6.82
CA GLU A 243 -18.18 -27.05 7.72
C GLU A 243 -18.41 -26.55 9.16
N ALA A 244 -17.56 -25.65 9.64
CA ALA A 244 -17.73 -25.03 10.96
C ALA A 244 -18.83 -23.96 11.03
N GLY A 245 -19.42 -23.55 9.89
CA GLY A 245 -20.54 -22.61 9.84
C GLY A 245 -20.21 -21.19 9.38
N ALA A 246 -19.00 -20.92 8.88
CA ALA A 246 -18.72 -19.65 8.20
C ALA A 246 -19.60 -19.51 6.93
N LYS A 247 -20.08 -18.31 6.65
CA LYS A 247 -21.09 -18.07 5.59
C LYS A 247 -20.59 -17.23 4.43
N LEU A 248 -19.51 -16.46 4.61
CA LEU A 248 -18.97 -15.58 3.58
C LEU A 248 -17.53 -15.97 3.25
N PHE A 249 -17.20 -16.01 1.96
CA PHE A 249 -15.84 -16.30 1.49
C PHE A 249 -15.41 -15.30 0.43
N ASP A 250 -14.16 -14.86 0.53
CA ASP A 250 -13.53 -14.05 -0.51
C ASP A 250 -13.07 -14.97 -1.66
N VAL A 251 -13.35 -14.55 -2.89
CA VAL A 251 -13.05 -15.29 -4.11
C VAL A 251 -12.53 -14.34 -5.18
N THR A 252 -12.01 -14.90 -6.27
CA THR A 252 -11.68 -14.15 -7.47
C THR A 252 -12.14 -14.88 -8.72
N ASP A 253 -12.27 -14.15 -9.81
CA ASP A 253 -12.58 -14.71 -11.11
C ASP A 253 -11.46 -15.64 -11.56
N ASP A 254 -11.85 -16.76 -12.15
CA ASP A 254 -10.91 -17.81 -12.53
C ASP A 254 -9.77 -17.31 -13.42
N ALA A 255 -10.07 -16.40 -14.35
CA ALA A 255 -9.08 -15.85 -15.27
C ALA A 255 -8.10 -14.87 -14.61
N PHE A 256 -8.46 -14.28 -13.47
CA PHE A 256 -7.54 -13.50 -12.65
C PHE A 256 -6.66 -14.37 -11.75
N SER A 257 -7.12 -15.57 -11.37
CA SER A 257 -6.41 -16.40 -10.41
C SER A 257 -4.97 -16.69 -10.83
N ARG A 258 -4.03 -16.52 -9.89
CA ARG A 258 -2.62 -16.92 -9.98
C ARG A 258 -2.22 -17.62 -8.67
N PHE A 259 -1.20 -17.13 -7.97
CA PHE A 259 -0.57 -17.83 -6.85
C PHE A 259 -0.82 -17.13 -5.52
N TYR A 260 -0.85 -15.80 -5.49
CA TYR A 260 -0.90 -15.04 -4.24
C TYR A 260 -2.26 -14.47 -3.94
N GLY A 261 -3.15 -14.32 -4.92
CA GLY A 261 -4.50 -13.82 -4.72
C GLY A 261 -5.44 -14.81 -4.06
N HIS A 262 -6.67 -14.88 -4.56
CA HIS A 262 -7.81 -15.57 -3.96
C HIS A 262 -8.18 -16.84 -4.74
N PRO A 263 -9.04 -17.73 -4.21
CA PRO A 263 -9.43 -18.94 -4.92
C PRO A 263 -10.28 -18.60 -6.15
N PRO A 264 -10.14 -19.36 -7.26
CA PRO A 264 -11.02 -19.20 -8.40
C PRO A 264 -12.45 -19.57 -8.01
N VAL A 265 -13.40 -18.71 -8.38
CA VAL A 265 -14.78 -18.78 -7.92
C VAL A 265 -15.52 -20.01 -8.45
N ARG A 266 -15.35 -20.38 -9.73
CA ARG A 266 -16.14 -21.48 -10.31
C ARG A 266 -15.75 -22.85 -9.72
N PRO A 267 -14.45 -23.22 -9.59
CA PRO A 267 -14.06 -24.49 -8.96
C PRO A 267 -14.52 -24.57 -7.50
N LEU A 268 -14.38 -23.48 -6.73
CA LEU A 268 -14.81 -23.46 -5.34
C LEU A 268 -16.33 -23.67 -5.20
N VAL A 269 -17.13 -22.96 -6.00
CA VAL A 269 -18.61 -23.09 -5.96
C VAL A 269 -19.04 -24.50 -6.33
N ARG A 270 -18.43 -25.11 -7.36
CA ARG A 270 -18.73 -26.49 -7.75
C ARG A 270 -18.43 -27.46 -6.62
N TYR A 271 -17.25 -27.34 -6.00
CA TYR A 271 -16.85 -28.19 -4.88
C TYR A 271 -17.76 -28.03 -3.67
N LEU A 272 -18.09 -26.80 -3.26
CA LEU A 272 -19.01 -26.56 -2.15
C LEU A 272 -20.43 -27.11 -2.42
N ARG A 273 -20.92 -27.02 -3.66
CA ARG A 273 -22.20 -27.63 -4.04
C ARG A 273 -22.17 -29.16 -4.02
N GLU A 274 -21.05 -29.75 -4.42
CA GLU A 274 -20.82 -31.20 -4.32
C GLU A 274 -20.83 -31.66 -2.85
N LEU A 275 -20.29 -30.85 -1.94
CA LEU A 275 -20.38 -31.05 -0.49
C LEU A 275 -21.79 -30.81 0.10
N GLY A 276 -22.77 -30.45 -0.73
CA GLY A 276 -24.17 -30.26 -0.33
C GLY A 276 -24.52 -28.85 0.16
N TYR A 277 -23.62 -27.87 0.03
CA TYR A 277 -23.93 -26.49 0.41
C TYR A 277 -24.74 -25.77 -0.67
N GLU A 278 -25.74 -25.00 -0.24
CA GLU A 278 -26.37 -23.99 -1.08
C GLU A 278 -25.40 -22.82 -1.25
N VAL A 279 -24.89 -22.59 -2.46
CA VAL A 279 -23.99 -21.45 -2.75
C VAL A 279 -24.68 -20.48 -3.70
N ARG A 280 -24.84 -19.24 -3.25
CA ARG A 280 -25.52 -18.19 -4.00
C ARG A 280 -24.58 -17.52 -5.00
N LEU A 281 -24.53 -18.08 -6.19
CA LEU A 281 -23.83 -17.51 -7.33
C LEU A 281 -24.42 -18.07 -8.64
N ASP A 282 -24.61 -17.18 -9.61
CA ASP A 282 -24.85 -17.56 -11.00
C ASP A 282 -23.52 -17.94 -11.67
N LEU A 283 -23.33 -19.24 -11.93
CA LEU A 283 -22.13 -19.76 -12.56
C LEU A 283 -21.99 -19.33 -14.04
N GLN A 284 -23.10 -19.03 -14.72
CA GLN A 284 -23.05 -18.54 -16.10
C GLN A 284 -22.50 -17.12 -16.14
N ARG A 285 -22.91 -16.26 -15.19
CA ARG A 285 -22.33 -14.91 -15.08
C ARG A 285 -20.86 -14.92 -14.67
N ALA A 286 -20.46 -15.84 -13.78
CA ALA A 286 -19.05 -16.03 -13.46
C ALA A 286 -18.22 -16.52 -14.68
N ASP A 287 -18.83 -17.25 -15.60
CA ASP A 287 -18.23 -17.66 -16.87
C ASP A 287 -18.04 -16.46 -17.81
N GLU A 288 -19.09 -15.65 -18.00
CA GLU A 288 -19.06 -14.41 -18.78
C GLU A 288 -17.97 -13.44 -18.27
N ALA A 289 -17.84 -13.28 -16.95
CA ALA A 289 -16.80 -12.45 -16.35
C ALA A 289 -15.40 -13.00 -16.67
N SER A 290 -15.21 -14.32 -16.52
CA SER A 290 -13.94 -14.98 -16.82
C SER A 290 -13.54 -14.84 -18.29
N ASP A 291 -14.51 -14.92 -19.22
CA ASP A 291 -14.26 -14.74 -20.65
C ASP A 291 -13.92 -13.30 -21.01
N ALA A 292 -14.63 -12.32 -20.42
CA ALA A 292 -14.28 -10.91 -20.56
C ALA A 292 -12.84 -10.64 -20.09
N ILE A 293 -12.45 -11.20 -18.94
CA ILE A 293 -11.09 -11.08 -18.40
C ILE A 293 -10.06 -11.70 -19.32
N ARG A 294 -10.29 -12.92 -19.85
CA ARG A 294 -9.38 -13.56 -20.82
C ARG A 294 -9.10 -12.67 -22.03
N GLY A 295 -10.07 -11.85 -22.43
CA GLY A 295 -9.92 -10.89 -23.53
C GLY A 295 -8.92 -9.77 -23.27
N PHE A 296 -8.69 -9.36 -22.01
CA PHE A 296 -7.82 -8.22 -21.69
C PHE A 296 -6.62 -8.55 -20.79
N ILE A 297 -6.62 -9.70 -20.10
CA ILE A 297 -5.65 -9.98 -19.02
C ILE A 297 -4.20 -9.97 -19.51
N ARG A 298 -3.95 -10.28 -20.79
CA ARG A 298 -2.61 -10.24 -21.42
C ARG A 298 -1.97 -8.85 -21.39
N ASN A 299 -2.77 -7.78 -21.34
CA ASN A 299 -2.25 -6.42 -21.21
C ASN A 299 -1.51 -6.20 -19.88
N TYR A 300 -1.74 -7.06 -18.89
CA TYR A 300 -1.19 -6.95 -17.55
C TYR A 300 0.00 -7.89 -17.29
N GLU A 301 0.48 -8.65 -18.28
CA GLU A 301 1.57 -9.63 -18.11
C GLU A 301 2.83 -9.03 -17.47
N ARG A 302 3.20 -7.78 -17.83
CA ARG A 302 4.36 -7.08 -17.24
C ARG A 302 4.21 -6.73 -15.76
N PHE A 303 2.99 -6.82 -15.24
CA PHE A 303 2.66 -6.54 -13.85
C PHE A 303 2.37 -7.81 -13.05
N GLU A 304 2.28 -8.96 -13.71
CA GLU A 304 2.09 -10.24 -13.05
C GLU A 304 3.27 -10.53 -12.10
N SER A 305 2.99 -11.16 -10.96
CA SER A 305 4.04 -11.57 -10.03
C SER A 305 5.08 -12.45 -10.71
N GLN A 306 6.36 -12.08 -10.58
CA GLN A 306 7.47 -12.78 -11.25
C GLN A 306 7.78 -14.14 -10.60
N PHE A 307 7.54 -14.29 -9.29
CA PHE A 307 7.72 -15.56 -8.61
C PHE A 307 6.46 -16.41 -8.80
N LYS A 308 6.56 -17.44 -9.66
CA LYS A 308 5.42 -18.29 -10.04
C LYS A 308 5.39 -19.57 -9.20
N GLY A 309 4.19 -20.06 -8.94
CA GLY A 309 3.95 -21.28 -8.17
C GLY A 309 3.48 -21.01 -6.74
N PHE A 310 2.88 -22.03 -6.14
CA PHE A 310 2.52 -22.04 -4.72
C PHE A 310 3.78 -22.20 -3.85
N SER A 311 3.75 -21.66 -2.64
CA SER A 311 4.82 -21.74 -1.65
C SER A 311 4.26 -22.18 -0.31
N SER A 312 4.44 -23.44 0.05
CA SER A 312 4.08 -23.96 1.38
C SER A 312 4.91 -23.32 2.50
N ASP A 313 6.11 -22.83 2.18
CA ASP A 313 7.02 -22.19 3.12
C ASP A 313 6.45 -20.89 3.71
N VAL A 314 5.37 -20.35 3.12
CA VAL A 314 4.61 -19.23 3.68
C VAL A 314 4.10 -19.51 5.08
N THR A 315 3.85 -20.77 5.43
CA THR A 315 3.47 -21.18 6.79
C THR A 315 4.58 -20.92 7.82
N VAL A 316 5.82 -20.76 7.36
CA VAL A 316 7.01 -20.53 8.18
C VAL A 316 7.41 -19.04 8.17
N HIS A 317 7.58 -18.44 6.99
CA HIS A 317 8.03 -17.05 6.87
C HIS A 317 6.90 -16.01 6.91
N ARG A 318 5.63 -16.43 6.76
CA ARG A 318 4.40 -15.65 6.96
C ARG A 318 4.26 -14.37 6.13
N MET A 319 4.99 -14.28 5.02
CA MET A 319 4.92 -13.11 4.16
C MET A 319 3.55 -13.04 3.46
N PRO A 320 2.82 -11.92 3.52
CA PRO A 320 1.51 -11.82 2.89
C PRO A 320 1.55 -11.87 1.37
N GLY A 321 0.51 -12.45 0.76
CA GLY A 321 0.39 -12.50 -0.70
C GLY A 321 0.47 -11.12 -1.36
N GLY A 322 -0.19 -10.12 -0.77
CA GLY A 322 -0.14 -8.74 -1.27
C GLY A 322 1.22 -8.02 -1.12
N ALA A 323 2.18 -8.56 -0.36
CA ALA A 323 3.51 -7.99 -0.17
C ALA A 323 4.57 -8.66 -1.07
N PHE A 324 4.34 -9.92 -1.46
CA PHE A 324 5.24 -10.71 -2.29
C PHE A 324 5.72 -9.96 -3.55
N PRO A 325 4.85 -9.56 -4.49
CA PRO A 325 5.32 -8.97 -5.75
C PRO A 325 6.16 -7.71 -5.56
N SER A 326 5.79 -6.85 -4.59
CA SER A 326 6.51 -5.60 -4.33
C SER A 326 7.90 -5.82 -3.74
N SER A 327 8.06 -6.80 -2.86
CA SER A 327 9.36 -7.10 -2.25
C SER A 327 10.32 -7.76 -3.23
N PHE A 328 9.83 -8.63 -4.11
CA PHE A 328 10.63 -9.20 -5.19
C PHE A 328 11.09 -8.13 -6.18
N GLU A 329 10.20 -7.23 -6.59
CA GLU A 329 10.57 -6.09 -7.45
C GLU A 329 11.61 -5.18 -6.77
N GLN A 330 11.50 -4.97 -5.45
CA GLN A 330 12.52 -4.25 -4.70
C GLN A 330 13.87 -4.98 -4.70
N ALA A 331 13.87 -6.30 -4.53
CA ALA A 331 15.08 -7.12 -4.53
C ALA A 331 15.75 -7.16 -5.92
N GLU A 332 14.96 -7.28 -6.99
CA GLU A 332 15.44 -7.23 -8.37
C GLU A 332 16.05 -5.85 -8.68
N LYS A 333 15.33 -4.75 -8.43
CA LYS A 333 15.84 -3.38 -8.62
C LYS A 333 17.06 -3.07 -7.75
N GLY A 334 17.13 -3.68 -6.56
CA GLY A 334 18.25 -3.53 -5.64
C GLY A 334 19.45 -4.43 -5.94
N GLY A 335 19.35 -5.36 -6.89
CA GLY A 335 20.45 -6.28 -7.23
C GLY A 335 20.74 -7.32 -6.15
N PHE A 336 19.77 -7.68 -5.30
CA PHE A 336 19.93 -8.67 -4.23
C PHE A 336 18.88 -9.79 -4.29
N LEU A 337 18.30 -10.03 -5.46
CA LEU A 337 17.29 -11.07 -5.67
C LEU A 337 17.78 -12.47 -5.24
N ASP A 338 19.06 -12.78 -5.44
CA ASP A 338 19.65 -14.06 -5.04
C ASP A 338 19.64 -14.30 -3.52
N LEU A 339 19.47 -13.24 -2.71
CA LEU A 339 19.36 -13.34 -1.26
C LEU A 339 17.94 -13.68 -0.79
N MET A 340 16.94 -13.72 -1.67
CA MET A 340 15.53 -13.94 -1.30
C MET A 340 15.29 -15.18 -0.44
N PRO A 341 15.83 -16.38 -0.77
CA PRO A 341 15.64 -17.57 0.07
C PRO A 341 16.15 -17.35 1.50
N HIS A 342 17.32 -16.70 1.63
CA HIS A 342 17.87 -16.37 2.93
C HIS A 342 17.01 -15.34 3.65
N ILE A 343 16.50 -14.31 2.96
CA ILE A 343 15.66 -13.27 3.58
C ILE A 343 14.37 -13.89 4.14
N LEU A 344 13.70 -14.75 3.38
CA LEU A 344 12.50 -15.46 3.85
C LEU A 344 12.81 -16.36 5.07
N LYS A 345 13.94 -17.07 5.05
CA LYS A 345 14.41 -17.81 6.24
C LYS A 345 14.68 -16.87 7.43
N GLY A 346 15.29 -15.72 7.19
CA GLY A 346 15.49 -14.66 8.17
C GLY A 346 14.18 -14.21 8.81
N MET A 347 13.17 -13.90 7.99
CA MET A 347 11.83 -13.51 8.46
C MET A 347 11.23 -14.57 9.40
N SER A 348 11.43 -15.86 9.12
CA SER A 348 10.96 -16.93 10.02
C SER A 348 11.59 -16.88 11.42
N TYR A 349 12.86 -16.51 11.54
CA TYR A 349 13.49 -16.25 12.84
C TYR A 349 12.94 -14.97 13.46
N GLY A 350 12.73 -13.92 12.65
CA GLY A 350 12.11 -12.66 13.08
C GLY A 350 10.78 -12.88 13.80
N ASN A 351 9.93 -13.71 13.22
CA ASN A 351 8.60 -14.05 13.72
C ASN A 351 8.62 -14.80 15.07
N ARG A 352 9.77 -15.36 15.45
CA ARG A 352 9.99 -15.98 16.77
C ARG A 352 10.57 -14.99 17.78
N ILE A 353 11.35 -14.00 17.32
CA ILE A 353 12.03 -12.99 18.16
C ILE A 353 11.09 -11.85 18.55
N ILE A 354 10.40 -11.26 17.55
CA ILE A 354 9.47 -10.14 17.73
C ILE A 354 8.11 -10.59 17.24
N LYS A 355 7.18 -10.80 18.17
CA LYS A 355 5.95 -11.53 17.92
C LYS A 355 4.79 -10.56 17.66
N TYR A 356 4.38 -10.45 16.40
CA TYR A 356 3.21 -9.70 15.92
C TYR A 356 2.71 -10.29 14.60
N PHE A 357 1.70 -9.68 13.96
CA PHE A 357 1.17 -10.15 12.68
C PHE A 357 1.84 -9.46 11.49
N ASP A 358 2.38 -10.24 10.56
CA ASP A 358 2.92 -9.76 9.30
C ASP A 358 1.79 -9.31 8.37
N VAL A 359 1.19 -8.16 8.61
CA VAL A 359 0.27 -7.49 7.68
C VAL A 359 0.58 -6.00 7.73
N THR A 360 0.47 -5.30 6.60
CA THR A 360 0.93 -3.90 6.47
C THR A 360 0.44 -2.99 7.61
N PRO A 361 1.33 -2.26 8.30
CA PRO A 361 2.77 -2.11 8.01
C PRO A 361 3.68 -3.20 8.60
N GLY A 362 3.20 -4.08 9.48
CA GLY A 362 4.01 -5.11 10.15
C GLY A 362 4.86 -5.95 9.19
N SER A 363 4.28 -6.45 8.09
CA SER A 363 5.04 -7.21 7.09
C SER A 363 6.15 -6.40 6.43
N GLN A 364 5.97 -5.09 6.24
CA GLN A 364 6.99 -4.20 5.69
C GLN A 364 8.14 -4.00 6.68
N ILE A 365 7.84 -3.91 7.99
CA ILE A 365 8.85 -3.83 9.05
C ILE A 365 9.69 -5.11 9.06
N THR A 366 9.05 -6.28 9.03
CA THR A 366 9.75 -7.58 9.01
C THR A 366 10.62 -7.71 7.77
N TRP A 367 10.05 -7.40 6.59
CA TRP A 367 10.76 -7.46 5.31
C TRP A 367 11.97 -6.53 5.26
N THR A 368 11.80 -5.24 5.54
CA THR A 368 12.89 -4.25 5.46
C THR A 368 13.99 -4.55 6.45
N THR A 369 13.62 -5.03 7.65
CA THR A 369 14.58 -5.44 8.69
C THR A 369 15.44 -6.60 8.20
N TRP A 370 14.83 -7.72 7.78
CA TRP A 370 15.59 -8.91 7.41
C TRP A 370 16.31 -8.77 6.06
N ALA A 371 15.73 -8.07 5.10
CA ALA A 371 16.42 -7.71 3.87
C ALA A 371 17.68 -6.87 4.15
N GLY A 372 17.60 -5.89 5.06
CA GLY A 372 18.74 -5.07 5.46
C GLY A 372 19.81 -5.85 6.23
N ILE A 373 19.39 -6.69 7.19
CA ILE A 373 20.31 -7.55 7.96
C ILE A 373 21.08 -8.47 7.00
N LEU A 374 20.38 -9.19 6.11
CA LEU A 374 21.05 -10.17 5.27
C LEU A 374 21.95 -9.55 4.21
N GLN A 375 21.55 -8.42 3.62
CA GLN A 375 22.44 -7.66 2.74
C GLN A 375 23.71 -7.19 3.48
N ARG A 376 23.59 -6.73 4.72
CA ARG A 376 24.75 -6.34 5.53
C ARG A 376 25.67 -7.52 5.81
N PHE A 377 25.16 -8.63 6.32
CA PHE A 377 25.97 -9.82 6.60
C PHE A 377 26.61 -10.39 5.33
N HIS A 378 25.88 -10.36 4.20
CA HIS A 378 26.43 -10.74 2.90
C HIS A 378 27.57 -9.82 2.46
N LYS A 379 27.42 -8.51 2.64
CA LYS A 379 28.48 -7.54 2.32
C LYS A 379 29.73 -7.70 3.19
N GLU A 380 29.56 -8.09 4.45
CA GLU A 380 30.65 -8.26 5.41
C GLU A 380 31.49 -9.52 5.18
N GLY A 381 30.92 -10.60 4.62
CA GLY A 381 31.65 -11.87 4.46
C GLY A 381 30.95 -12.91 3.60
N GLY A 382 30.13 -12.47 2.65
CA GLY A 382 29.40 -13.33 1.72
C GLY A 382 28.40 -14.24 2.41
N GLU A 383 28.04 -15.32 1.70
CA GLU A 383 27.07 -16.30 2.17
C GLU A 383 27.52 -17.05 3.45
N GLN A 384 28.83 -17.14 3.69
CA GLN A 384 29.37 -17.81 4.89
C GLN A 384 28.96 -17.08 6.18
N ASN A 385 28.90 -15.74 6.15
CA ASN A 385 28.42 -14.95 7.28
C ASN A 385 26.91 -15.14 7.52
N ILE A 386 26.11 -15.29 6.46
CA ILE A 386 24.68 -15.62 6.59
C ILE A 386 24.52 -17.02 7.23
N LYS A 387 25.28 -18.01 6.77
CA LYS A 387 25.28 -19.37 7.33
C LYS A 387 25.67 -19.37 8.81
N ARG A 388 26.70 -18.59 9.18
CA ARG A 388 27.10 -18.40 10.58
C ARG A 388 25.97 -17.78 11.39
N LEU A 389 25.33 -16.71 10.92
CA LEU A 389 24.20 -16.06 11.59
C LEU A 389 23.07 -17.06 11.87
N PHE A 390 22.65 -17.84 10.87
CA PHE A 390 21.60 -18.84 11.06
C PHE A 390 22.00 -19.94 12.04
N SER A 391 23.24 -20.43 11.98
CA SER A 391 23.75 -21.41 12.93
C SER A 391 23.75 -20.90 14.38
N VAL A 392 24.05 -19.61 14.60
CA VAL A 392 23.95 -18.97 15.92
C VAL A 392 22.49 -18.86 16.37
N LEU A 393 21.59 -18.45 15.48
CA LEU A 393 20.16 -18.36 15.79
C LEU A 393 19.58 -19.74 16.14
N ASP A 394 19.93 -20.79 15.41
CA ASP A 394 19.51 -22.16 15.69
C ASP A 394 19.94 -22.58 17.10
N ARG A 395 21.24 -22.43 17.45
CA ARG A 395 21.74 -22.70 18.81
C ARG A 395 21.04 -21.86 19.87
N PHE A 396 20.79 -20.59 19.60
CA PHE A 396 20.07 -19.70 20.52
C PHE A 396 18.67 -20.24 20.83
N PHE A 397 17.92 -20.67 19.80
CA PHE A 397 16.61 -21.24 19.98
C PHE A 397 16.63 -22.62 20.66
N GLU A 398 17.58 -23.49 20.29
CA GLU A 398 17.78 -24.79 20.93
C GLU A 398 18.15 -24.64 22.43
N GLY A 399 18.92 -23.61 22.77
CA GLY A 399 19.31 -23.28 24.14
C GLY A 399 18.22 -22.67 25.03
N GLY A 400 16.98 -22.58 24.52
CA GLY A 400 15.85 -21.96 25.22
C GLY A 400 15.85 -20.43 25.15
N GLU A 401 16.46 -19.86 24.11
CA GLU A 401 16.54 -18.42 23.85
C GLU A 401 17.19 -17.63 25.00
N ARG A 402 18.30 -18.16 25.52
CA ARG A 402 19.14 -17.57 26.56
C ARG A 402 20.46 -17.12 25.97
N LEU A 403 20.82 -15.86 26.14
CA LEU A 403 22.09 -15.34 25.63
C LEU A 403 23.29 -15.95 26.36
N GLU A 404 23.16 -16.22 27.66
CA GLU A 404 24.26 -16.72 28.49
C GLU A 404 24.65 -18.16 28.12
N ALA A 405 23.81 -18.87 27.35
CA ALA A 405 24.10 -20.19 26.81
C ALA A 405 24.96 -20.17 25.54
N LEU A 406 25.23 -18.98 24.99
CA LEU A 406 26.05 -18.79 23.79
C LEU A 406 27.51 -18.49 24.15
N SER A 407 28.42 -18.71 23.21
CA SER A 407 29.77 -18.16 23.32
C SER A 407 29.73 -16.63 23.26
N GLN A 408 30.71 -15.95 23.87
CA GLN A 408 30.79 -14.47 23.84
C GLN A 408 30.74 -13.91 22.41
N ALA A 409 31.36 -14.60 21.45
CA ALA A 409 31.37 -14.18 20.05
C ALA A 409 29.97 -14.27 19.41
N ASP A 410 29.19 -15.29 19.76
CA ASP A 410 27.84 -15.51 19.27
C ASP A 410 26.83 -14.57 19.94
N GLU A 411 27.00 -14.30 21.24
CA GLU A 411 26.25 -13.28 21.95
C GLU A 411 26.45 -11.89 21.31
N ASN A 412 27.70 -11.50 21.07
CA ASN A 412 28.03 -10.23 20.40
C ASN A 412 27.43 -10.15 18.99
N LEU A 413 27.34 -11.28 18.29
CA LEU A 413 26.68 -11.38 16.99
C LEU A 413 25.17 -11.14 17.10
N LEU A 414 24.48 -11.70 18.10
CA LEU A 414 23.06 -11.44 18.31
C LEU A 414 22.78 -10.02 18.80
N LEU A 415 23.61 -9.47 19.67
CA LEU A 415 23.49 -8.08 20.12
C LEU A 415 23.64 -7.09 18.97
N ARG A 416 24.30 -7.45 17.86
CA ARG A 416 24.39 -6.61 16.66
C ARG A 416 23.35 -6.92 15.58
N LEU A 417 22.45 -7.88 15.82
CA LEU A 417 21.49 -8.35 14.82
C LEU A 417 20.63 -7.20 14.28
N TYR A 418 20.04 -6.42 15.17
CA TYR A 418 19.19 -5.28 14.83
C TYR A 418 19.91 -3.93 14.87
N ALA A 419 21.25 -3.93 14.86
CA ALA A 419 22.01 -2.70 14.76
C ALA A 419 21.64 -1.94 13.47
N GLY A 420 21.39 -0.65 13.59
CA GLY A 420 20.92 0.19 12.48
C GLY A 420 19.45 -0.04 12.09
N ALA A 421 18.63 -0.57 13.01
CA ALA A 421 17.18 -0.72 12.82
C ALA A 421 16.51 0.54 12.25
N THR A 422 15.52 0.32 11.39
CA THR A 422 14.68 1.38 10.83
C THR A 422 13.85 2.04 11.93
N ASP A 423 13.40 3.26 11.66
CA ASP A 423 12.55 3.97 12.62
C ASP A 423 11.19 3.30 12.81
N ASP A 424 10.66 2.59 11.80
CA ASP A 424 9.44 1.80 11.97
C ASP A 424 9.63 0.67 12.99
N LEU A 425 10.77 -0.05 12.95
CA LEU A 425 11.07 -1.09 13.95
C LEU A 425 11.24 -0.47 15.33
N LYS A 426 11.96 0.65 15.45
CA LYS A 426 12.10 1.37 16.73
C LYS A 426 10.73 1.80 17.27
N ASN A 427 9.89 2.39 16.42
CA ASN A 427 8.54 2.85 16.77
C ASN A 427 7.64 1.69 17.20
N LEU A 428 7.78 0.51 16.57
CA LEU A 428 7.10 -0.71 17.00
C LEU A 428 7.52 -1.11 18.42
N LEU A 429 8.82 -1.12 18.73
CA LEU A 429 9.34 -1.48 20.06
C LEU A 429 9.05 -0.45 21.17
N LEU A 430 8.75 0.79 20.77
CA LEU A 430 8.29 1.87 21.64
C LEU A 430 6.75 1.95 21.72
N GLY A 431 6.02 1.02 21.09
CA GLY A 431 4.57 0.97 21.14
C GLY A 431 3.86 2.13 20.45
N LYS A 432 4.53 2.81 19.51
CA LYS A 432 3.92 3.96 18.81
C LYS A 432 2.71 3.54 17.97
N TYR A 433 2.63 2.28 17.54
CA TYR A 433 1.48 1.70 16.83
C TYR A 433 0.40 1.12 17.78
N GLY A 434 0.69 1.03 19.08
CA GLY A 434 -0.07 0.26 20.06
C GLY A 434 0.80 -0.81 20.73
N PRO A 435 0.30 -1.43 21.82
CA PRO A 435 1.01 -2.51 22.50
C PRO A 435 1.11 -3.77 21.64
N LEU A 436 2.21 -4.52 21.78
CA LEU A 436 2.38 -5.79 21.08
C LEU A 436 1.41 -6.85 21.63
N PRO A 437 0.81 -7.69 20.75
CA PRO A 437 -0.23 -8.64 21.14
C PRO A 437 0.20 -9.74 22.10
N PHE A 438 1.50 -10.02 22.16
CA PHE A 438 2.09 -11.12 22.94
C PHE A 438 3.14 -10.64 23.95
N GLY A 439 3.09 -9.35 24.33
CA GLY A 439 4.05 -8.72 25.21
C GLY A 439 5.29 -8.19 24.48
N TRP A 440 6.14 -7.49 25.23
CA TRP A 440 7.36 -6.88 24.71
C TRP A 440 8.45 -7.93 24.46
N PRO A 441 9.34 -7.72 23.46
CA PRO A 441 10.43 -8.65 23.22
C PRO A 441 11.44 -8.66 24.37
N LYS A 442 12.28 -9.70 24.38
CA LYS A 442 13.37 -9.85 25.34
C LYS A 442 14.32 -8.65 25.31
N GLU A 443 14.91 -8.36 26.46
CA GLU A 443 15.79 -7.21 26.69
C GLU A 443 16.90 -7.08 25.64
N TRP A 444 17.50 -8.19 25.22
CA TRP A 444 18.58 -8.18 24.24
C TRP A 444 18.17 -7.59 22.89
N VAL A 445 16.89 -7.70 22.51
CA VAL A 445 16.37 -7.10 21.27
C VAL A 445 16.40 -5.58 21.39
N CYS A 446 15.97 -5.04 22.54
CA CYS A 446 16.04 -3.61 22.81
C CYS A 446 17.49 -3.12 22.89
N ARG A 447 18.39 -3.87 23.54
CA ARG A 447 19.83 -3.60 23.52
C ARG A 447 20.38 -3.56 22.09
N SER A 448 19.96 -4.51 21.24
CA SER A 448 20.40 -4.58 19.84
C SER A 448 19.92 -3.40 18.99
N VAL A 449 18.71 -2.92 19.25
CA VAL A 449 18.10 -1.81 18.50
C VAL A 449 18.57 -0.43 18.97
N PHE A 450 18.69 -0.24 20.29
CA PHE A 450 18.91 1.09 20.90
C PHE A 450 20.31 1.26 21.53
N GLY A 451 21.13 0.21 21.57
CA GLY A 451 22.44 0.22 22.21
C GLY A 451 22.38 0.23 23.74
N GLU A 452 23.44 0.69 24.38
CA GLU A 452 23.60 0.69 25.85
C GLU A 452 22.51 1.49 26.58
N GLU A 453 21.99 2.55 25.96
CA GLU A 453 20.96 3.42 26.56
C GLU A 453 19.52 2.90 26.38
N TRP A 454 19.35 1.66 25.89
CA TRP A 454 18.03 1.09 25.59
C TRP A 454 17.05 1.19 26.77
N ALA A 455 17.53 0.96 28.01
CA ALA A 455 16.68 0.92 29.20
C ALA A 455 16.07 2.29 29.49
N ALA A 456 16.91 3.34 29.45
CA ALA A 456 16.48 4.72 29.64
C ALA A 456 15.50 5.14 28.55
N LYS A 457 15.80 4.81 27.28
CA LYS A 457 14.94 5.12 26.13
C LYS A 457 13.57 4.44 26.21
N VAL A 458 13.54 3.15 26.51
CA VAL A 458 12.29 2.39 26.68
C VAL A 458 11.46 2.97 27.82
N LYS A 459 12.08 3.25 28.97
CA LYS A 459 11.40 3.84 30.14
C LYS A 459 10.79 5.22 29.83
N ALA A 460 11.49 6.04 29.04
CA ALA A 460 11.05 7.38 28.72
C ALA A 460 9.98 7.43 27.61
N GLU A 461 10.08 6.57 26.59
CA GLU A 461 9.34 6.77 25.34
C GLU A 461 8.28 5.70 25.02
N ARG A 462 8.27 4.55 25.72
CA ARG A 462 7.32 3.47 25.45
C ARG A 462 5.91 3.87 25.84
N VAL A 463 4.95 3.55 24.98
CA VAL A 463 3.53 3.84 25.19
C VAL A 463 2.70 2.59 24.95
N GLU A 464 1.67 2.37 25.78
CA GLU A 464 0.78 1.19 25.70
C GLU A 464 -0.68 1.56 25.39
N SER A 465 -0.93 2.80 24.99
CA SER A 465 -2.24 3.28 24.56
C SER A 465 -2.30 3.48 23.04
N SER A 466 -3.52 3.52 22.50
CA SER A 466 -3.74 3.76 21.08
C SER A 466 -3.04 5.05 20.64
N PRO A 467 -2.36 5.09 19.48
CA PRO A 467 -1.91 6.35 18.91
C PRO A 467 -3.08 7.31 18.66
N LEU A 468 -4.24 6.80 18.24
CA LEU A 468 -5.39 7.61 17.86
C LEU A 468 -6.04 8.33 19.05
N SER A 469 -5.84 7.84 20.28
CA SER A 469 -6.31 8.53 21.49
C SER A 469 -5.37 9.63 21.97
N ARG A 470 -4.17 9.74 21.39
CA ARG A 470 -3.12 10.69 21.80
C ARG A 470 -2.84 11.77 20.76
N LEU A 471 -3.17 11.53 19.50
CA LEU A 471 -3.04 12.53 18.45
C LEU A 471 -4.09 13.63 18.68
N ALA A 472 -3.62 14.87 18.79
CA ALA A 472 -4.49 16.03 18.71
C ALA A 472 -5.12 16.13 17.33
N ASP A 473 -6.29 16.78 17.27
CA ASP A 473 -6.92 17.08 15.98
C ASP A 473 -6.00 17.95 15.13
N GLU A 474 -5.96 17.63 13.84
CA GLU A 474 -5.18 18.37 12.85
C GLU A 474 -5.90 19.64 12.43
N ASP A 475 -5.13 20.68 12.11
CA ASP A 475 -5.64 21.93 11.53
C ASP A 475 -5.98 21.72 10.05
N LEU A 476 -7.24 21.36 9.78
CA LEU A 476 -7.72 21.04 8.44
C LEU A 476 -7.78 22.28 7.54
N GLU A 477 -8.03 23.47 8.10
CA GLU A 477 -8.08 24.72 7.34
C GLU A 477 -6.68 25.09 6.83
N LYS A 478 -5.67 24.97 7.70
CA LYS A 478 -4.27 25.17 7.29
C LYS A 478 -3.84 24.14 6.24
N ALA A 479 -4.20 22.87 6.41
CA ALA A 479 -3.87 21.83 5.44
C ALA A 479 -4.53 22.09 4.07
N ARG A 480 -5.79 22.55 4.07
CA ARG A 480 -6.52 22.93 2.86
C ARG A 480 -5.87 24.12 2.16
N ALA A 481 -5.55 25.19 2.91
CA ALA A 481 -4.89 26.37 2.36
C ALA A 481 -3.54 26.02 1.69
N ALA A 482 -2.74 25.16 2.33
CA ALA A 482 -1.46 24.70 1.76
C ALA A 482 -1.65 23.92 0.44
N MET A 483 -2.68 23.07 0.36
CA MET A 483 -3.02 22.35 -0.87
C MET A 483 -3.48 23.31 -1.99
N GLU A 484 -4.37 24.24 -1.68
CA GLU A 484 -4.93 25.20 -2.64
C GLU A 484 -3.87 26.15 -3.19
N GLU A 485 -2.91 26.57 -2.35
CA GLU A 485 -1.73 27.30 -2.77
C GLU A 485 -0.89 26.50 -3.77
N GLU A 486 -0.66 25.20 -3.51
CA GLU A 486 0.14 24.34 -4.40
C GLU A 486 -0.56 24.03 -5.74
N LEU A 487 -1.89 23.99 -5.74
CA LEU A 487 -2.72 23.74 -6.93
C LEU A 487 -3.02 25.01 -7.74
N GLY A 488 -3.04 26.17 -7.10
CA GLY A 488 -3.45 27.44 -7.69
C GLY A 488 -4.95 27.54 -7.98
N HIS A 489 -5.78 26.74 -7.30
CA HIS A 489 -7.24 26.81 -7.35
C HIS A 489 -7.86 26.24 -6.06
N PRO A 490 -9.12 26.60 -5.74
CA PRO A 490 -9.84 25.99 -4.62
C PRO A 490 -9.96 24.46 -4.79
N ALA A 491 -9.77 23.72 -3.71
CA ALA A 491 -9.84 22.27 -3.71
C ALA A 491 -11.26 21.80 -3.39
N THR A 492 -11.77 20.84 -4.13
CA THR A 492 -13.03 20.17 -3.79
C THR A 492 -12.88 19.36 -2.48
N PRO A 493 -13.98 18.99 -1.79
CA PRO A 493 -13.91 18.13 -0.62
C PRO A 493 -13.23 16.78 -0.89
N GLU A 494 -13.48 16.18 -2.06
CA GLU A 494 -12.88 14.91 -2.46
C GLU A 494 -11.37 15.04 -2.69
N GLU A 495 -10.95 16.05 -3.45
CA GLU A 495 -9.53 16.36 -3.66
C GLU A 495 -8.80 16.55 -2.33
N PHE A 496 -9.41 17.27 -1.38
CA PHE A 496 -8.82 17.49 -0.07
C PHE A 496 -8.65 16.19 0.72
N VAL A 497 -9.60 15.26 0.67
CA VAL A 497 -9.44 13.93 1.29
C VAL A 497 -8.30 13.15 0.64
N LEU A 498 -8.17 13.18 -0.69
CA LEU A 498 -7.06 12.54 -1.38
C LEU A 498 -5.71 13.14 -0.93
N TYR A 499 -5.64 14.46 -0.77
CA TYR A 499 -4.47 15.15 -0.26
C TYR A 499 -4.13 14.75 1.18
N LEU A 500 -5.10 14.67 2.08
CA LEU A 500 -4.85 14.20 3.45
C LEU A 500 -4.28 12.78 3.48
N MET A 501 -4.74 11.90 2.59
CA MET A 501 -4.25 10.52 2.51
C MET A 501 -2.85 10.43 1.87
N HIS A 502 -2.63 11.13 0.75
CA HIS A 502 -1.37 11.09 -0.01
C HIS A 502 -1.04 12.47 -0.61
N PRO A 503 -0.47 13.43 0.14
CA PRO A 503 -0.34 14.82 -0.28
C PRO A 503 0.32 14.99 -1.65
N LYS A 504 1.54 14.44 -1.78
CA LYS A 504 2.31 14.53 -3.02
C LYS A 504 1.63 13.82 -4.20
N ALA A 505 1.18 12.58 -4.00
CA ALA A 505 0.56 11.79 -5.07
C ALA A 505 -0.76 12.43 -5.53
N ALA A 506 -1.54 13.01 -4.61
CA ALA A 506 -2.76 13.72 -4.94
C ALA A 506 -2.47 14.97 -5.77
N VAL A 507 -1.53 15.83 -5.35
CA VAL A 507 -1.18 17.03 -6.13
C VAL A 507 -0.62 16.66 -7.51
N ASP A 508 0.30 15.69 -7.58
CA ASP A 508 0.87 15.22 -8.85
C ASP A 508 -0.25 14.68 -9.78
N PHE A 509 -1.20 13.91 -9.23
CA PHE A 509 -2.37 13.41 -9.95
C PHE A 509 -3.30 14.52 -10.43
N LEU A 510 -3.62 15.52 -9.61
CA LEU A 510 -4.52 16.62 -9.99
C LEU A 510 -3.89 17.51 -11.07
N LYS A 511 -2.58 17.78 -10.97
CA LYS A 511 -1.81 18.45 -12.03
C LYS A 511 -1.81 17.62 -13.32
N PHE A 512 -1.65 16.30 -13.21
CA PHE A 512 -1.78 15.38 -14.34
C PHE A 512 -3.17 15.46 -14.98
N ARG A 513 -4.24 15.37 -14.18
CA ARG A 513 -5.64 15.45 -14.62
C ARG A 513 -5.94 16.78 -15.32
N LYS A 514 -5.45 17.89 -14.79
CA LYS A 514 -5.57 19.22 -15.41
C LYS A 514 -4.87 19.29 -16.77
N ARG A 515 -3.73 18.61 -16.92
CA ARG A 515 -2.93 18.62 -18.16
C ARG A 515 -3.47 17.66 -19.23
N PHE A 516 -3.88 16.46 -18.85
CA PHE A 516 -4.18 15.37 -19.78
C PHE A 516 -5.67 14.98 -19.83
N GLY A 517 -6.50 15.54 -18.94
CA GLY A 517 -7.91 15.21 -18.84
C GLY A 517 -8.15 13.81 -18.29
N ASP A 518 -9.34 13.27 -18.57
CA ASP A 518 -9.72 11.94 -18.11
C ASP A 518 -9.13 10.82 -18.97
N THR A 519 -8.04 10.23 -18.48
CA THR A 519 -7.36 9.13 -19.18
C THR A 519 -8.05 7.77 -19.02
N THR A 520 -9.07 7.65 -18.15
CA THR A 520 -9.76 6.38 -17.91
C THR A 520 -10.64 5.93 -19.09
N VAL A 521 -10.97 6.84 -20.00
CA VAL A 521 -11.68 6.54 -21.26
C VAL A 521 -10.83 5.73 -22.25
N LEU A 522 -9.50 5.75 -22.08
CA LEU A 522 -8.58 5.05 -22.99
C LEU A 522 -8.65 3.54 -22.76
N PRO A 523 -8.71 2.73 -23.84
CA PRO A 523 -8.50 1.29 -23.75
C PRO A 523 -7.14 0.98 -23.11
N THR A 524 -7.08 -0.09 -22.32
CA THR A 524 -5.88 -0.45 -21.54
C THR A 524 -4.62 -0.56 -22.37
N ASN A 525 -4.68 -1.16 -23.56
CA ASN A 525 -3.51 -1.26 -24.43
C ASN A 525 -2.99 0.12 -24.86
N VAL A 526 -3.89 1.08 -25.14
CA VAL A 526 -3.55 2.46 -25.50
C VAL A 526 -3.02 3.23 -24.29
N TRP A 527 -3.64 3.07 -23.12
CA TRP A 527 -3.12 3.64 -21.86
C TRP A 527 -1.70 3.16 -21.56
N LEU A 528 -1.45 1.86 -21.67
CA LEU A 528 -0.18 1.26 -21.29
C LEU A 528 0.94 1.43 -22.32
N ASN A 529 0.60 1.65 -23.59
CA ASN A 529 1.54 1.57 -24.71
C ASN A 529 1.42 2.66 -25.79
N GLY A 530 0.39 3.50 -25.75
CA GLY A 530 0.06 4.45 -26.81
C GLY A 530 -0.33 3.79 -28.14
N LEU A 531 -0.54 4.63 -29.16
CA LEU A 531 -0.58 4.22 -30.57
C LEU A 531 0.87 4.14 -31.07
N ARG A 532 1.24 3.05 -31.76
CA ARG A 532 2.66 2.73 -32.02
C ARG A 532 3.08 2.99 -33.46
N LYS A 533 2.19 2.77 -34.42
CA LYS A 533 2.49 2.85 -35.86
C LYS A 533 1.57 3.85 -36.55
N PRO A 534 2.07 4.62 -37.53
CA PRO A 534 1.22 5.36 -38.45
C PRO A 534 0.11 4.47 -39.02
N GLY A 535 -1.14 4.94 -38.93
CA GLY A 535 -2.36 4.19 -39.25
C GLY A 535 -3.05 3.55 -38.05
N ASP A 536 -2.37 3.35 -36.91
CA ASP A 536 -3.01 2.87 -35.68
C ASP A 536 -4.11 3.87 -35.25
N GLN A 537 -5.24 3.34 -34.81
CA GLN A 537 -6.37 4.16 -34.38
C GLN A 537 -7.09 3.56 -33.17
N VAL A 538 -7.79 4.42 -32.45
CA VAL A 538 -8.64 4.04 -31.32
C VAL A 538 -9.92 4.86 -31.34
N ALA A 539 -11.04 4.19 -31.09
CA ALA A 539 -12.31 4.85 -30.82
C ALA A 539 -12.54 4.91 -29.30
N ILE A 540 -12.84 6.10 -28.79
CA ILE A 540 -13.14 6.33 -27.37
C ILE A 540 -14.49 7.05 -27.21
N PRO A 541 -15.35 6.61 -26.29
CA PRO A 541 -16.57 7.34 -25.98
C PRO A 541 -16.25 8.51 -25.04
N ILE A 542 -16.66 9.72 -25.39
CA ILE A 542 -16.64 10.90 -24.50
C ILE A 542 -18.06 11.42 -24.40
N ALA A 543 -18.59 11.49 -23.18
CA ALA A 543 -19.98 11.88 -22.92
C ALA A 543 -21.01 11.12 -23.79
N GLY A 544 -20.77 9.83 -24.02
CA GLY A 544 -21.63 8.97 -24.84
C GLY A 544 -21.49 9.12 -26.35
N LYS A 545 -20.62 10.02 -26.84
CA LYS A 545 -20.33 10.18 -28.27
C LYS A 545 -19.01 9.49 -28.64
N PRO A 546 -18.96 8.70 -29.72
CA PRO A 546 -17.73 8.10 -30.17
C PRO A 546 -16.83 9.16 -30.80
N HIS A 547 -15.55 9.16 -30.43
CA HIS A 547 -14.48 9.95 -31.02
C HIS A 547 -13.39 9.02 -31.54
N GLU A 548 -12.86 9.29 -32.73
CA GLU A 548 -11.75 8.52 -33.31
C GLU A 548 -10.44 9.30 -33.21
N ILE A 549 -9.40 8.66 -32.67
CA ILE A 549 -8.03 9.16 -32.67
C ILE A 549 -7.19 8.24 -33.55
N ARG A 550 -6.51 8.80 -34.57
CA ARG A 550 -5.58 8.07 -35.45
C ARG A 550 -4.18 8.66 -35.36
N LEU A 551 -3.17 7.81 -35.23
CA LEU A 551 -1.78 8.19 -35.39
C LEU A 551 -1.47 8.33 -36.87
N VAL A 552 -1.16 9.55 -37.34
CA VAL A 552 -0.91 9.81 -38.76
C VAL A 552 0.56 9.70 -39.09
N SER A 553 1.44 10.29 -38.29
CA SER A 553 2.88 10.18 -38.49
C SER A 553 3.66 10.47 -37.21
N ILE A 554 4.89 9.97 -37.15
CA ILE A 554 5.89 10.30 -36.13
C ILE A 554 7.10 10.84 -36.87
N GLY A 555 7.45 12.10 -36.64
CA GLY A 555 8.62 12.73 -37.26
C GLY A 555 9.95 12.08 -36.82
N GLU A 556 10.99 12.25 -37.64
CA GLU A 556 12.31 11.64 -37.41
C GLU A 556 13.01 12.16 -36.14
N GLY A 557 12.63 13.36 -35.70
CA GLY A 557 13.13 14.00 -34.48
C GLY A 557 14.25 14.99 -34.77
N VAL A 558 14.08 16.24 -34.38
CA VAL A 558 15.08 17.30 -34.57
C VAL A 558 15.27 18.02 -33.24
N GLY A 559 16.52 18.24 -32.83
CA GLY A 559 16.82 18.91 -31.55
C GLY A 559 16.30 18.16 -30.32
N GLY A 560 16.20 16.83 -30.40
CA GLY A 560 15.68 16.01 -29.29
C GLY A 560 14.16 16.01 -29.14
N VAL A 561 13.41 16.53 -30.11
CA VAL A 561 11.94 16.55 -30.11
C VAL A 561 11.40 15.87 -31.37
N LYS A 562 10.46 14.94 -31.21
CA LYS A 562 9.66 14.38 -32.31
C LYS A 562 8.31 15.09 -32.38
N HIS A 563 7.90 15.45 -33.58
CA HIS A 563 6.53 15.91 -33.82
C HIS A 563 5.67 14.71 -34.16
N VAL A 564 4.68 14.42 -33.32
CA VAL A 564 3.70 13.37 -33.52
C VAL A 564 2.43 13.99 -34.07
N VAL A 565 1.98 13.50 -35.22
CA VAL A 565 0.75 13.99 -35.85
C VAL A 565 -0.37 13.01 -35.55
N LEU A 566 -1.40 13.47 -34.85
CA LEU A 566 -2.63 12.71 -34.60
C LEU A 566 -3.78 13.35 -35.36
N SER A 567 -4.71 12.53 -35.84
CA SER A 567 -6.02 12.99 -36.30
C SER A 567 -7.05 12.70 -35.20
N VAL A 568 -7.84 13.69 -34.82
CA VAL A 568 -8.98 13.54 -33.90
C VAL A 568 -10.23 13.94 -34.68
N ASP A 569 -11.11 12.98 -34.96
CA ASP A 569 -12.31 13.19 -35.79
C ASP A 569 -12.03 13.91 -37.13
N ASN A 570 -10.95 13.50 -37.80
CA ASN A 570 -10.43 14.08 -39.05
C ASN A 570 -9.76 15.46 -38.92
N ILE A 571 -9.62 16.00 -37.70
CA ILE A 571 -8.87 17.24 -37.45
C ILE A 571 -7.44 16.89 -37.06
N MET A 572 -6.47 17.49 -37.75
CA MET A 572 -5.05 17.20 -37.55
C MET A 572 -4.47 18.02 -36.42
N HIS A 573 -3.79 17.34 -35.50
CA HIS A 573 -3.08 17.93 -34.37
C HIS A 573 -1.63 17.50 -34.40
N VAL A 574 -0.72 18.45 -34.17
CA VAL A 574 0.72 18.19 -34.09
C VAL A 574 1.16 18.37 -32.64
N PHE A 575 1.69 17.32 -32.06
CA PHE A 575 2.18 17.28 -30.69
C PHE A 575 3.70 17.19 -30.67
N PRO A 576 4.41 18.19 -30.11
CA PRO A 576 5.83 18.06 -29.85
C PRO A 576 6.04 17.12 -28.65
N VAL A 577 6.81 16.05 -28.86
CA VAL A 577 7.16 15.05 -27.86
C VAL A 577 8.67 15.06 -27.69
N GLU A 578 9.13 15.52 -26.53
CA GLU A 578 10.56 15.45 -26.16
C GLU A 578 11.01 14.00 -26.05
N LEU A 579 12.17 13.68 -26.63
CA LEU A 579 12.79 12.38 -26.52
C LEU A 579 13.40 12.18 -25.14
N PRO A 580 13.50 10.92 -24.64
CA PRO A 580 14.09 10.63 -23.33
C PRO A 580 15.49 11.21 -23.15
N GLU A 581 16.31 11.25 -24.19
CA GLU A 581 17.65 11.82 -24.19
C GLU A 581 17.63 13.34 -23.93
N ALA A 582 16.68 14.06 -24.52
CA ALA A 582 16.49 15.50 -24.33
C ALA A 582 15.91 15.80 -22.95
N ALA A 583 14.94 15.01 -22.49
CA ALA A 583 14.38 15.10 -21.14
C ALA A 583 15.44 14.77 -20.07
N ALA A 584 16.32 13.79 -20.34
CA ALA A 584 17.47 13.44 -19.49
C ALA A 584 18.53 14.54 -19.51
N ALA A 585 18.82 15.17 -20.65
CA ALA A 585 19.72 16.33 -20.73
C ALA A 585 19.17 17.56 -19.98
N ARG A 586 17.84 17.75 -19.96
CA ARG A 586 17.17 18.80 -19.19
C ARG A 586 17.10 18.51 -17.69
N LYS A 587 16.98 17.23 -17.31
CA LYS A 587 17.10 16.75 -15.92
C LYS A 587 18.54 16.58 -15.45
N ALA A 588 19.50 16.56 -16.37
CA ALA A 588 20.90 16.51 -16.03
C ALA A 588 21.18 17.73 -15.17
N VAL A 589 21.70 17.46 -13.99
CA VAL A 589 22.09 18.47 -13.02
C VAL A 589 23.01 19.46 -13.71
N ARG A 590 22.52 20.69 -13.96
CA ARG A 590 23.32 21.76 -14.59
C ARG A 590 24.52 21.98 -13.68
N LYS A 591 25.75 21.80 -14.17
CA LYS A 591 26.96 22.06 -13.40
C LYS A 591 27.41 23.50 -13.59
N ALA A 592 28.02 24.09 -12.56
CA ALA A 592 28.62 25.40 -12.67
C ALA A 592 29.83 25.33 -13.64
N SER A 593 29.90 26.26 -14.58
CA SER A 593 30.99 26.34 -15.54
C SER A 593 32.26 26.87 -14.89
N ALA A 594 33.38 26.15 -15.06
CA ALA A 594 34.69 26.60 -14.60
C ALA A 594 35.17 27.91 -15.27
N SER A 595 34.60 28.28 -16.42
CA SER A 595 34.92 29.53 -17.12
C SER A 595 34.07 30.73 -16.66
N SER A 596 32.96 30.50 -15.94
CA SER A 596 32.08 31.56 -15.44
C SER A 596 32.32 31.82 -13.96
N LYS A 597 32.92 32.98 -13.63
CA LYS A 597 33.14 33.37 -12.23
C LYS A 597 31.85 33.71 -11.47
N GLY A 598 30.72 33.86 -12.16
CA GLY A 598 29.41 34.15 -11.56
C GLY A 598 28.57 32.91 -11.25
N GLU A 599 28.93 31.73 -11.77
CA GLU A 599 28.19 30.49 -11.52
C GLU A 599 28.73 29.77 -10.27
N ILE A 600 27.85 29.54 -9.29
CA ILE A 600 28.22 28.93 -8.00
C ILE A 600 27.87 27.44 -8.03
N GLY A 601 28.89 26.58 -7.95
CA GLY A 601 28.72 25.13 -7.86
C GLY A 601 28.65 24.61 -6.43
N ALA A 602 27.99 23.48 -6.22
CA ALA A 602 28.02 22.71 -4.99
C ALA A 602 29.43 22.17 -4.76
N THR A 603 29.97 22.42 -3.57
CA THR A 603 31.33 21.98 -3.20
C THR A 603 31.37 20.51 -2.75
N VAL A 604 30.22 19.95 -2.37
CA VAL A 604 30.07 18.57 -1.90
C VAL A 604 28.69 18.05 -2.29
N THR A 605 28.56 16.72 -2.39
CA THR A 605 27.26 16.05 -2.56
C THR A 605 26.55 15.97 -1.21
N GLY A 606 25.34 16.50 -1.09
CA GLY A 606 24.63 16.60 0.19
C GLY A 606 23.21 17.14 0.07
N THR A 607 22.65 17.63 1.18
CA THR A 607 21.32 18.27 1.21
C THR A 607 21.49 19.76 1.48
N VAL A 608 20.80 20.62 0.72
CA VAL A 608 20.80 22.07 0.95
C VAL A 608 20.08 22.34 2.27
N TRP A 609 20.82 22.66 3.31
CA TRP A 609 20.28 22.95 4.62
C TRP A 609 19.71 24.37 4.71
N ARG A 610 20.41 25.34 4.09
CA ARG A 610 20.05 26.76 4.14
C ARG A 610 20.52 27.51 2.90
N ILE A 611 19.73 28.50 2.48
CA ILE A 611 20.11 29.50 1.47
C ILE A 611 20.38 30.82 2.20
N GLY A 612 21.64 31.26 2.16
CA GLY A 612 22.17 32.37 2.94
C GLY A 612 22.83 31.97 4.26
N THR A 613 23.16 32.97 5.08
CA THR A 613 23.80 32.78 6.39
C THR A 613 22.76 32.53 7.49
N LYS A 614 23.21 32.24 8.71
CA LYS A 614 22.31 32.07 9.88
C LYS A 614 21.47 33.33 10.15
N ASP A 615 21.99 34.50 9.79
CA ASP A 615 21.39 35.80 10.09
C ASP A 615 20.73 36.46 8.87
N ARG A 616 20.89 35.88 7.68
CA ARG A 616 20.41 36.45 6.41
C ARG A 616 20.02 35.37 5.43
N VAL A 617 18.71 35.26 5.17
CA VAL A 617 18.19 34.48 4.04
C VAL A 617 18.40 35.27 2.75
N LEU A 618 18.96 34.63 1.73
CA LEU A 618 19.20 35.24 0.43
C LEU A 618 18.10 34.86 -0.57
N LYS A 619 17.68 35.83 -1.39
CA LYS A 619 16.75 35.66 -2.51
C LYS A 619 17.31 36.26 -3.80
N GLU A 620 16.68 35.93 -4.92
CA GLU A 620 16.98 36.57 -6.20
C GLU A 620 16.80 38.09 -6.09
N GLY A 621 17.72 38.85 -6.68
CA GLY A 621 17.83 40.31 -6.56
C GLY A 621 18.69 40.80 -5.39
N ASP A 622 19.09 39.94 -4.45
CA ASP A 622 19.94 40.36 -3.33
C ASP A 622 21.40 40.55 -3.75
N ARG A 623 22.06 41.56 -3.15
CA ARG A 623 23.51 41.78 -3.32
C ARG A 623 24.32 40.90 -2.38
N VAL A 624 25.40 40.32 -2.91
CA VAL A 624 26.37 39.51 -2.17
C VAL A 624 27.79 40.00 -2.42
N ARG A 625 28.65 39.90 -1.40
CA ARG A 625 30.07 40.24 -1.50
C ARG A 625 30.88 39.01 -1.87
N LYS A 626 32.07 39.24 -2.44
CA LYS A 626 33.06 38.19 -2.62
C LYS A 626 33.40 37.57 -1.25
N GLY A 627 33.31 36.26 -1.16
CA GLY A 627 33.55 35.46 0.04
C GLY A 627 32.34 35.31 0.98
N GLU A 628 31.20 35.94 0.65
CA GLU A 628 29.96 35.79 1.42
C GLU A 628 29.35 34.39 1.20
N GLU A 629 28.86 33.76 2.27
CA GLU A 629 28.17 32.46 2.20
C GLU A 629 26.80 32.63 1.52
N VAL A 630 26.62 31.90 0.43
CA VAL A 630 25.40 31.93 -0.39
C VAL A 630 24.48 30.77 -0.02
N MET A 631 25.03 29.61 0.34
CA MET A 631 24.28 28.43 0.75
C MET A 631 25.07 27.57 1.73
N ASN A 632 24.39 26.68 2.44
CA ASN A 632 24.97 25.69 3.32
C ASN A 632 24.47 24.29 2.94
N ILE A 633 25.40 23.36 2.72
CA ILE A 633 25.11 21.97 2.36
C ILE A 633 25.44 21.07 3.57
N GLU A 634 24.44 20.33 4.05
CA GLU A 634 24.63 19.30 5.06
C GLU A 634 25.08 17.99 4.42
N VAL A 635 26.19 17.44 4.92
CA VAL A 635 26.67 16.10 4.60
C VAL A 635 26.95 15.37 5.90
N MET A 636 26.25 14.28 6.16
CA MET A 636 26.44 13.46 7.37
C MET A 636 26.48 14.30 8.67
N LYS A 637 25.49 15.21 8.86
CA LYS A 637 25.39 16.14 10.00
C LYS A 637 26.51 17.20 10.09
N THR A 638 27.28 17.38 9.03
CA THR A 638 28.33 18.42 8.93
C THR A 638 27.88 19.51 7.97
N GLU A 639 27.88 20.76 8.42
CA GLU A 639 27.55 21.95 7.62
C GLU A 639 28.73 22.37 6.73
N ASN A 640 28.51 22.47 5.42
CA ASN A 640 29.50 22.96 4.46
C ASN A 640 29.01 24.25 3.81
N ALA A 641 29.63 25.37 4.16
CA ALA A 641 29.30 26.68 3.60
C ALA A 641 29.85 26.83 2.17
N VAL A 642 28.96 27.15 1.23
CA VAL A 642 29.29 27.51 -0.16
C VAL A 642 29.33 29.04 -0.26
N LYS A 643 30.48 29.58 -0.68
CA LYS A 643 30.74 31.02 -0.73
C LYS A 643 30.81 31.55 -2.15
N SER A 644 30.40 32.79 -2.35
CA SER A 644 30.53 33.47 -3.65
C SER A 644 31.99 33.83 -3.95
N PRO A 645 32.54 33.53 -5.14
CA PRO A 645 33.86 33.95 -5.57
C PRO A 645 33.90 35.40 -6.11
N VAL A 646 32.74 36.03 -6.33
CA VAL A 646 32.59 37.40 -6.87
C VAL A 646 31.61 38.24 -6.03
N ALA A 647 31.70 39.56 -6.13
CA ALA A 647 30.66 40.44 -5.64
C ALA A 647 29.65 40.70 -6.77
N GLY A 648 28.37 40.83 -6.46
CA GLY A 648 27.33 41.01 -7.47
C GLY A 648 25.90 40.86 -6.95
N VAL A 649 24.94 40.76 -7.87
CA VAL A 649 23.53 40.53 -7.58
C VAL A 649 23.19 39.07 -7.88
N ILE A 650 22.47 38.39 -6.99
CA ILE A 650 21.95 37.04 -7.26
C ILE A 650 20.89 37.15 -8.35
N ARG A 651 21.18 36.61 -9.53
CA ARG A 651 20.28 36.58 -10.66
C ARG A 651 19.33 35.38 -10.60
N GLU A 652 19.84 34.24 -10.14
CA GLU A 652 19.11 32.98 -10.12
C GLU A 652 19.52 32.13 -8.92
N LEU A 653 18.55 31.51 -8.25
CA LEU A 653 18.75 30.44 -7.27
C LEU A 653 18.22 29.12 -7.85
N CYS A 654 19.12 28.20 -8.18
CA CYS A 654 18.78 26.98 -8.94
C CYS A 654 18.32 25.80 -8.07
N VAL A 655 18.29 25.96 -6.73
CA VAL A 655 17.93 24.93 -5.75
C VAL A 655 17.11 25.53 -4.61
N LYS A 656 16.35 24.69 -3.89
CA LYS A 656 15.55 25.04 -2.72
C LYS A 656 16.10 24.38 -1.45
N GLY A 657 15.63 24.85 -0.29
CA GLY A 657 15.91 24.18 0.98
C GLY A 657 15.42 22.72 0.96
N ASN A 658 16.22 21.83 1.53
CA ASN A 658 16.06 20.37 1.54
C ASN A 658 16.26 19.65 0.19
N ASP A 659 16.62 20.36 -0.88
CA ASP A 659 17.01 19.70 -2.13
C ASP A 659 18.30 18.90 -1.93
N ARG A 660 18.38 17.72 -2.55
CA ARG A 660 19.61 16.93 -2.62
C ARG A 660 20.41 17.39 -3.83
N VAL A 661 21.69 17.68 -3.61
CA VAL A 661 22.60 18.22 -4.63
C VAL A 661 23.84 17.35 -4.80
N GLU A 662 24.37 17.32 -6.01
CA GLU A 662 25.61 16.63 -6.38
C GLU A 662 26.79 17.58 -6.48
N GLU A 663 28.02 17.10 -6.23
CA GLU A 663 29.22 17.92 -6.36
C GLU A 663 29.35 18.52 -7.78
N GLY A 664 29.58 19.83 -7.82
CA GLY A 664 29.64 20.65 -9.03
C GLY A 664 28.29 21.12 -9.57
N GLN A 665 27.16 20.70 -8.98
CA GLN A 665 25.82 21.18 -9.35
C GLN A 665 25.71 22.70 -9.20
N LEU A 666 25.15 23.39 -10.19
CA LEU A 666 24.86 24.81 -10.13
C LEU A 666 23.81 25.08 -9.05
N LEU A 667 24.18 25.94 -8.11
CA LEU A 667 23.38 26.36 -6.97
C LEU A 667 22.80 27.76 -7.16
N ALA A 668 23.61 28.69 -7.69
CA ALA A 668 23.21 30.07 -7.90
C ALA A 668 24.00 30.72 -9.05
N VAL A 669 23.42 31.76 -9.65
CA VAL A 669 24.09 32.62 -10.64
C VAL A 669 24.17 34.04 -10.10
N ILE A 670 25.38 34.61 -10.08
CA ILE A 670 25.66 35.97 -9.62
C ILE A 670 26.09 36.80 -10.81
N ASP A 671 25.41 37.93 -11.01
CA ASP A 671 25.78 38.94 -11.99
C ASP A 671 26.79 39.93 -11.36
N PRO A 672 28.07 39.94 -11.80
CA PRO A 672 29.09 40.83 -11.26
C PRO A 672 28.90 42.29 -11.71
N GLU A 673 28.15 42.55 -12.77
CA GLU A 673 27.94 43.89 -13.34
C GLU A 673 26.73 44.62 -12.73
N GLY A 674 25.88 43.91 -11.99
CA GLY A 674 24.83 44.48 -11.16
C GLY A 674 23.73 45.24 -11.91
N LYS A 675 23.34 44.77 -13.10
CA LYS A 675 22.19 45.28 -13.87
C LYS A 675 20.90 44.54 -13.60
#